data_AF-A0A8H5R1V7-F1
#
_entry.id   AF-A0A8H5R1V7-F1
#
_cell.length_a   1.000
_cell.length_b   1.000
_cell.length_c   1.000
_cell.angle_alpha   90.00
_cell.angle_beta   90.00
_cell.angle_gamma   90.00
#
_symmetry.space_group_name_H-M   'P 1'
#
loop_
_entity.id
_entity.type
_entity.pdbx_description
1 polymer ?
#
loop_
_entity_poly.entity_id
_entity_poly.type
_entity_poly.pdbx_seq_one_letter_code
_entity_poly.pdbx_strand_id
1 'polypeptide(L)'
;MSSNACDRCHRRKVRCDKIQPQCGPCKRADVACEYAVSEHQLRRRNVQKLERRIRELMDCNEGLTQQLRRSEEVNRGSEDVARRSEDPTRRSEDIERGEASVVRDSPGDGEVAEEVIQMSLIAGGGHHFVGSTSGLLLANLLQSRHQPSSSLTTSWKPNSLPGLTSPQTNSGLPPKPLASELLKAYCSHDHLCYPFLSTKSLYRSLDAVYDDSSAKDPVDAFFVDMTLAIGTAQVHKFNWNGVYDAETHYNRAMTRLADVLARDGIERLQALLLVCQYRMGTTSSNTTTSVWHLIGVAARTCLEMGLHRAATYALPQTLDEATRKVKEEEMETRRRCFWSLVALDRVTSLALGRPLALQLEDIDVDLPPSSTADQLPGDSSPLSSAPYGTPQYRAATSVFVHIVRYRLICGKIINALHRSAKHVTVPNTSYEEMRTALARELQEWHTETANLPLVKSDTAASPVSGSSFRSEEWYRLLYHNEKRSLSVRNDLVSCIMFYVMFYHLVEMAGSVAEAEVLGPVPPIRIGNVSGATGDHPHAMSRMVRSGNVHVITGDWLSEMNIAWNAITKQEVDPDLGYENGFYEQLDECLDDIMQRDIRVVTNAGALNTDALYDKVRGLCEKRGYADCVVAKVLGDDVSDVVGRRDVHITHLDHPEQSLESWRFTPCCATAYIGCWGIVQALRSGARIVICGRCTDASPVMGAAAWYHGWREDQYEELAGSLLAAHLIECGPYVVGANFSGFKDFLPELVDIAFPIAEIDPRGRCTIGRTAEGGGRVTKETVTAQLLYELQGHLYLNPDVVADLSGVHVEQESDNRVSVSGVKGLPPPPTAKVMIAAKGGFQAEATFYINGLDVYEKAAMMKNQLAYMFKDSNFSRLSIELYGTPAENPTSQQAGTVSLRVFVQARRKEDIDAPKFKVPIYALRMQSYPGYHMNLDFRTMVPKPFMEMFPALMPVSAIEHHVEMSTGASHRIDPPAKTANYPIVRPSTETHGPVDMLTFGPTEWAPLGSVVHARSGDKGDNSNVGFFVRNDDEYAWLRNLLTVSKLKQLFGDDWFKGDPERRVERVEFPRLNAVHFRVLDNLNGGIASSDRIDGLGKGIANVFGVASAEVINSVSAINNSPSSEHDNETTPRSRQSERLESAVPDRQMYVIEV
;
A
#
# COMPACT_ATOMS: atom_id res chain seq x y z
N MET A 1 -51.79 25.54 -36.26
CA MET A 1 -50.65 26.14 -36.98
C MET A 1 -49.98 27.13 -36.04
N SER A 2 -48.93 26.69 -35.33
CA SER A 2 -48.29 27.46 -34.25
C SER A 2 -47.27 28.47 -34.78
N SER A 3 -47.15 29.57 -34.06
CA SER A 3 -46.63 30.87 -34.44
C SER A 3 -45.10 31.03 -34.38
N ASN A 4 -44.30 30.00 -34.59
CA ASN A 4 -42.86 30.09 -34.31
C ASN A 4 -42.03 30.57 -35.51
N ALA A 5 -41.04 31.43 -35.23
CA ALA A 5 -39.99 31.80 -36.20
C ALA A 5 -39.04 30.60 -36.39
N CYS A 6 -38.38 30.48 -37.55
CA CYS A 6 -37.35 29.46 -37.73
C CYS A 6 -36.15 29.71 -36.81
N ASP A 7 -35.41 28.65 -36.50
CA ASP A 7 -34.35 28.66 -35.47
C ASP A 7 -33.29 29.72 -35.72
N ARG A 8 -32.90 29.91 -36.99
CA ARG A 8 -31.92 30.94 -37.36
C ARG A 8 -32.44 32.36 -37.13
N CYS A 9 -33.68 32.63 -37.53
CA CYS A 9 -34.27 33.96 -37.33
C CYS A 9 -34.48 34.25 -35.84
N HIS A 10 -34.84 33.22 -35.06
CA HIS A 10 -34.94 33.31 -33.61
C HIS A 10 -33.59 33.63 -32.96
N ARG A 11 -32.52 32.88 -33.27
CA ARG A 11 -31.17 33.12 -32.73
C ARG A 11 -30.60 34.49 -33.07
N ARG A 12 -30.81 34.97 -34.30
CA ARG A 12 -30.32 36.28 -34.74
C ARG A 12 -31.26 37.45 -34.39
N LYS A 13 -32.37 37.18 -33.67
CA LYS A 13 -33.40 38.16 -33.29
C LYS A 13 -33.90 39.00 -34.49
N VAL A 14 -34.00 38.39 -35.67
CA VAL A 14 -34.52 39.02 -36.90
C VAL A 14 -35.90 38.49 -37.24
N ARG A 15 -36.75 39.34 -37.81
CA ARG A 15 -38.15 39.02 -38.12
C ARG A 15 -38.22 37.95 -39.22
N CYS A 16 -38.74 36.77 -38.88
CA CYS A 16 -39.00 35.69 -39.82
C CYS A 16 -40.33 35.94 -40.57
N ASP A 17 -40.31 35.84 -41.89
CA ASP A 17 -41.50 35.95 -42.75
C ASP A 17 -42.28 34.63 -42.88
N LYS A 18 -41.75 33.53 -42.34
CA LYS A 18 -42.42 32.23 -42.16
C LYS A 18 -42.85 31.53 -43.46
N ILE A 19 -42.32 31.96 -44.59
CA ILE A 19 -42.56 31.30 -45.88
C ILE A 19 -41.84 29.94 -45.87
N GLN A 20 -42.55 28.86 -46.20
CA GLN A 20 -41.99 27.52 -46.38
C GLN A 20 -41.81 27.22 -47.87
N PRO A 21 -40.73 26.52 -48.27
CA PRO A 21 -39.77 25.78 -47.44
C PRO A 21 -38.63 26.61 -46.83
N GLN A 22 -38.42 27.85 -47.29
CA GLN A 22 -37.32 28.70 -46.81
C GLN A 22 -37.76 30.15 -46.60
N CYS A 23 -37.49 30.69 -45.40
CA CYS A 23 -37.80 32.07 -45.05
C CYS A 23 -36.97 33.07 -45.90
N GLY A 24 -37.49 34.25 -46.24
CA GLY A 24 -36.79 35.26 -47.04
C GLY A 24 -35.43 35.71 -46.44
N PRO A 25 -35.32 35.94 -45.11
CA PRO A 25 -34.03 36.16 -44.46
C PRO A 25 -33.04 34.98 -44.54
N CYS A 26 -33.56 33.76 -44.63
CA CYS A 26 -32.78 32.52 -44.75
C CYS A 26 -32.29 32.35 -46.20
N LYS A 27 -33.16 32.64 -47.17
CA LYS A 27 -32.88 32.61 -48.61
C LYS A 27 -31.84 33.65 -49.02
N ARG A 28 -31.94 34.88 -48.50
CA ARG A 28 -30.94 35.94 -48.79
C ARG A 28 -29.55 35.63 -48.24
N ALA A 29 -29.46 34.75 -47.25
CA ALA A 29 -28.20 34.39 -46.62
C ALA A 29 -27.75 32.98 -46.98
N ASP A 30 -28.39 32.36 -47.96
CA ASP A 30 -28.07 31.04 -48.51
C ASP A 30 -27.83 29.95 -47.46
N VAL A 31 -28.75 29.82 -46.50
CA VAL A 31 -28.65 28.84 -45.39
C VAL A 31 -29.98 28.16 -45.10
N ALA A 32 -29.92 26.93 -44.62
CA ALA A 32 -31.06 26.08 -44.32
C ALA A 32 -32.03 26.73 -43.30
N CYS A 33 -33.34 26.57 -43.55
CA CYS A 33 -34.41 27.15 -42.75
C CYS A 33 -35.20 26.05 -42.02
N GLU A 34 -34.82 25.80 -40.76
CA GLU A 34 -35.40 24.73 -39.95
C GLU A 34 -36.44 25.26 -38.95
N TYR A 35 -37.54 24.52 -38.79
CA TYR A 35 -38.60 24.77 -37.82
C TYR A 35 -38.73 23.53 -36.93
N ALA A 36 -38.27 23.60 -35.69
CA ALA A 36 -38.38 22.48 -34.76
C ALA A 36 -39.86 22.16 -34.42
N VAL A 37 -40.22 20.88 -34.52
CA VAL A 37 -41.56 20.37 -34.13
C VAL A 37 -41.59 20.17 -32.61
N SER A 38 -42.63 20.69 -31.95
CA SER A 38 -42.79 20.67 -30.48
C SER A 38 -42.89 19.23 -29.91
N GLU A 39 -42.02 18.93 -28.93
CA GLU A 39 -41.94 17.69 -28.13
C GLU A 39 -43.27 17.22 -27.53
N HIS A 40 -44.21 18.14 -27.30
CA HIS A 40 -45.42 17.87 -26.54
C HIS A 40 -46.41 16.92 -27.26
N GLN A 41 -46.35 16.86 -28.59
CA GLN A 41 -47.20 15.94 -29.38
C GLN A 41 -46.62 14.51 -29.46
N LEU A 42 -45.29 14.36 -29.41
CA LEU A 42 -44.62 13.06 -29.37
C LEU A 42 -44.82 12.37 -28.02
N ARG A 43 -44.74 13.13 -26.91
CA ARG A 43 -44.92 12.61 -25.54
C ARG A 43 -46.29 11.94 -25.34
N ARG A 44 -47.36 12.52 -25.87
CA ARG A 44 -48.74 12.02 -25.68
C ARG A 44 -48.99 10.68 -26.39
N ARG A 45 -48.34 10.46 -27.53
CA ARG A 45 -48.47 9.22 -28.33
C ARG A 45 -47.69 8.06 -27.70
N ASN A 46 -46.56 8.37 -27.05
CA ASN A 46 -45.74 7.37 -26.36
C ASN A 46 -46.38 6.91 -25.05
N VAL A 47 -47.00 7.82 -24.29
CA VAL A 47 -47.72 7.48 -23.05
C VAL A 47 -48.86 6.49 -23.31
N GLN A 48 -49.67 6.69 -24.36
CA GLN A 48 -50.75 5.77 -24.73
C GLN A 48 -50.26 4.38 -25.21
N LYS A 49 -49.02 4.28 -25.68
CA LYS A 49 -48.41 3.01 -26.09
C LYS A 49 -47.88 2.25 -24.87
N LEU A 50 -47.35 2.96 -23.89
CA LEU A 50 -46.87 2.42 -22.61
C LEU A 50 -48.02 1.93 -21.73
N GLU A 51 -49.12 2.69 -21.61
CA GLU A 51 -50.31 2.29 -20.83
C GLU A 51 -50.97 1.00 -21.36
N ARG A 52 -50.83 0.70 -22.65
CA ARG A 52 -51.32 -0.54 -23.25
C ARG A 52 -50.42 -1.72 -22.91
N ARG A 53 -49.10 -1.52 -22.96
CA ARG A 53 -48.11 -2.55 -22.68
C ARG A 53 -48.11 -2.95 -21.20
N ILE A 54 -48.36 -2.00 -20.30
CA ILE A 54 -48.49 -2.26 -18.86
C ILE A 54 -49.69 -3.19 -18.58
N ARG A 55 -50.83 -2.97 -19.23
CA ARG A 55 -52.00 -3.86 -19.08
C ARG A 55 -51.72 -5.29 -19.57
N GLU A 56 -51.08 -5.44 -20.73
CA GLU A 56 -50.71 -6.76 -21.26
C GLU A 56 -49.76 -7.54 -20.33
N LEU A 57 -48.84 -6.83 -19.67
CA LEU A 57 -47.88 -7.43 -18.74
C LEU A 57 -48.52 -7.80 -17.39
N MET A 58 -49.48 -7.01 -16.91
CA MET A 58 -50.20 -7.32 -15.67
C MET A 58 -51.03 -8.60 -15.81
N ASP A 59 -51.74 -8.78 -16.93
CA ASP A 59 -52.52 -9.98 -17.21
C ASP A 59 -51.63 -11.24 -17.32
N CYS A 60 -50.43 -11.10 -17.90
CA CYS A 60 -49.47 -12.20 -18.03
C CYS A 60 -48.90 -12.62 -16.66
N ASN A 61 -48.64 -11.65 -15.79
CA ASN A 61 -48.09 -11.89 -14.46
C ASN A 61 -49.09 -12.58 -13.52
N GLU A 62 -50.38 -12.25 -13.64
CA GLU A 62 -51.45 -12.95 -12.91
C GLU A 62 -51.55 -14.42 -13.33
N GLY A 63 -51.42 -14.71 -14.63
CA GLY A 63 -51.42 -16.08 -15.16
C GLY A 63 -50.24 -16.94 -14.67
N LEU A 64 -49.03 -16.37 -14.65
CA LEU A 64 -47.83 -17.05 -14.13
C LEU A 64 -47.91 -17.30 -12.62
N THR A 65 -48.50 -16.36 -11.87
CA THR A 65 -48.68 -16.50 -10.41
C THR A 65 -49.64 -17.65 -10.06
N GLN A 66 -50.67 -17.89 -10.87
CA GLN A 66 -51.54 -19.07 -10.71
C GLN A 66 -50.84 -20.39 -11.03
N GLN A 67 -49.92 -20.40 -12.00
CA GLN A 67 -49.13 -21.59 -12.35
C GLN A 67 -48.13 -21.96 -11.24
N LEU A 68 -47.50 -20.97 -10.62
CA LEU A 68 -46.58 -21.15 -9.49
C LEU A 68 -47.28 -21.75 -8.26
N ARG A 69 -48.48 -21.27 -7.91
CA ARG A 69 -49.25 -21.83 -6.78
C ARG A 69 -49.62 -23.30 -6.98
N ARG A 70 -49.92 -23.71 -8.23
CA ARG A 70 -50.16 -25.12 -8.56
C ARG A 70 -48.91 -26.00 -8.45
N SER A 71 -47.73 -25.45 -8.73
CA SER A 71 -46.45 -26.15 -8.58
C SER A 71 -46.09 -26.36 -7.11
N GLU A 72 -46.38 -25.38 -6.25
CA GLU A 72 -46.08 -25.43 -4.81
C GLU A 72 -46.93 -26.45 -4.04
N GLU A 73 -48.17 -26.69 -4.47
CA GLU A 73 -49.06 -27.71 -3.87
C GLU A 73 -48.59 -29.15 -4.16
N VAL A 74 -47.90 -29.39 -5.28
CA VAL A 74 -47.37 -30.71 -5.65
C VAL A 74 -46.11 -31.05 -4.84
N ASN A 75 -45.29 -30.07 -4.48
CA ASN A 75 -44.07 -30.30 -3.69
C ASN A 75 -44.33 -30.61 -2.22
N ARG A 76 -45.40 -30.06 -1.62
CA ARG A 76 -45.76 -30.35 -0.21
C ARG A 76 -46.17 -31.79 0.04
N GLY A 77 -46.64 -32.52 -0.97
CA GLY A 77 -46.99 -33.94 -0.84
C GLY A 77 -45.79 -34.88 -0.73
N SER A 78 -44.59 -34.43 -1.13
CA SER A 78 -43.38 -35.26 -1.17
C SER A 78 -42.57 -35.21 0.13
N GLU A 79 -42.70 -34.13 0.92
CA GLU A 79 -41.93 -33.94 2.17
C GLU A 79 -42.47 -34.73 3.37
N ASP A 80 -43.75 -35.13 3.36
CA ASP A 80 -44.38 -35.89 4.46
C ASP A 80 -43.97 -37.37 4.50
N VAL A 81 -43.34 -37.89 3.44
CA VAL A 81 -42.88 -39.29 3.37
C VAL A 81 -41.49 -39.48 4.01
N ALA A 82 -40.67 -38.43 4.06
CA ALA A 82 -39.29 -38.50 4.53
C ALA A 82 -39.13 -38.44 6.07
N ARG A 83 -40.16 -38.03 6.82
CA ARG A 83 -40.08 -37.79 8.28
C ARG A 83 -40.38 -39.00 9.17
N ARG A 84 -40.49 -40.22 8.62
CA ARG A 84 -40.91 -41.42 9.37
C ARG A 84 -39.81 -42.43 9.73
N SER A 85 -38.53 -42.10 9.60
CA SER A 85 -37.45 -43.03 9.97
C SER A 85 -36.33 -42.30 10.71
N GLU A 86 -36.33 -42.36 12.05
CA GLU A 86 -35.17 -42.51 12.93
C GLU A 86 -35.59 -42.36 14.41
N ASP A 87 -35.34 -43.40 15.22
CA ASP A 87 -35.61 -43.46 16.67
C ASP A 87 -34.37 -44.09 17.37
N PRO A 88 -33.84 -43.56 18.49
CA PRO A 88 -32.59 -44.04 19.09
C PRO A 88 -32.82 -44.81 20.41
N THR A 89 -32.27 -46.03 20.55
CA THR A 89 -31.82 -46.58 21.86
C THR A 89 -31.08 -47.93 21.70
N ARG A 90 -29.85 -48.06 22.22
CA ARG A 90 -29.37 -49.13 23.16
C ARG A 90 -27.83 -49.22 23.33
N ARG A 91 -27.41 -48.88 24.56
CA ARG A 91 -26.44 -49.48 25.52
C ARG A 91 -25.04 -50.03 25.14
N SER A 92 -24.13 -49.63 26.03
CA SER A 92 -22.77 -50.07 26.38
C SER A 92 -22.68 -51.40 27.14
N GLU A 93 -21.57 -52.13 26.99
CA GLU A 93 -20.85 -53.13 27.82
C GLU A 93 -19.63 -53.55 26.95
N ASP A 94 -18.33 -53.57 27.32
CA ASP A 94 -17.60 -54.01 28.52
C ASP A 94 -16.19 -53.36 28.63
N ILE A 95 -15.65 -53.28 29.85
CA ILE A 95 -14.25 -52.99 30.21
C ILE A 95 -13.73 -54.17 31.05
N GLU A 96 -12.49 -54.66 30.82
CA GLU A 96 -11.44 -54.80 31.86
C GLU A 96 -10.22 -55.70 31.48
N ARG A 97 -9.09 -55.37 32.15
CA ARG A 97 -7.80 -56.06 32.37
C ARG A 97 -6.68 -55.75 31.35
N GLY A 98 -5.45 -55.37 31.70
CA GLY A 98 -4.74 -55.16 32.97
C GLY A 98 -3.21 -55.28 32.77
N GLU A 99 -2.46 -54.30 33.30
CA GLU A 99 -1.05 -54.34 33.77
C GLU A 99 0.18 -54.46 32.84
N ALA A 100 1.28 -53.91 33.36
CA ALA A 100 2.52 -53.46 32.71
C ALA A 100 3.74 -54.37 32.96
N SER A 101 4.74 -54.38 32.06
CA SER A 101 6.17 -54.06 32.34
C SER A 101 7.15 -54.47 31.20
N VAL A 102 8.01 -53.49 30.85
CA VAL A 102 9.44 -53.51 30.45
C VAL A 102 9.98 -54.60 29.49
N VAL A 103 10.46 -54.16 28.30
CA VAL A 103 11.67 -54.70 27.64
C VAL A 103 12.48 -53.54 27.04
N ARG A 104 13.81 -53.61 27.24
CA ARG A 104 14.88 -52.73 26.75
C ARG A 104 15.11 -52.95 25.25
N ASP A 105 15.51 -51.90 24.51
CA ASP A 105 16.33 -52.10 23.32
C ASP A 105 17.42 -51.02 23.18
N SER A 106 18.52 -51.42 22.57
CA SER A 106 19.83 -50.73 22.53
C SER A 106 19.88 -49.63 21.45
N PRO A 107 20.77 -48.62 21.55
CA PRO A 107 20.84 -47.54 20.56
C PRO A 107 21.47 -48.05 19.26
N GLY A 108 20.75 -47.90 18.15
CA GLY A 108 21.26 -48.13 16.80
C GLY A 108 21.83 -46.84 16.20
N ASP A 109 22.87 -46.98 15.39
CA ASP A 109 23.66 -45.92 14.72
C ASP A 109 22.87 -44.87 13.88
N GLY A 110 21.53 -44.97 13.81
CA GLY A 110 20.66 -44.01 13.11
C GLY A 110 20.24 -42.79 13.93
N GLU A 111 20.31 -42.84 15.27
CA GLU A 111 19.86 -41.73 16.13
C GLU A 111 20.66 -40.44 15.92
N VAL A 112 21.98 -40.56 15.68
CA VAL A 112 22.86 -39.40 15.47
C VAL A 112 22.58 -38.71 14.13
N ALA A 113 22.23 -39.47 13.08
CA ALA A 113 21.88 -38.91 11.78
C ALA A 113 20.53 -38.17 11.82
N GLU A 114 19.55 -38.73 12.53
CA GLU A 114 18.24 -38.10 12.75
C GLU A 114 18.35 -36.86 13.64
N GLU A 115 19.17 -36.89 14.70
CA GLU A 115 19.45 -35.73 15.56
C GLU A 115 20.20 -34.61 14.82
N VAL A 116 21.13 -34.93 13.91
CA VAL A 116 21.83 -33.92 13.08
C VAL A 116 20.87 -33.27 12.08
N ILE A 117 19.94 -34.05 11.48
CA ILE A 117 18.87 -33.55 10.62
C ILE A 117 17.90 -32.66 11.43
N GLN A 118 17.52 -33.08 12.64
CA GLN A 118 16.58 -32.38 13.50
C GLN A 118 17.18 -31.09 14.10
N MET A 119 18.46 -31.08 14.47
CA MET A 119 19.18 -29.89 14.95
C MET A 119 19.40 -28.86 13.84
N SER A 120 19.61 -29.27 12.59
CA SER A 120 19.80 -28.33 11.47
C SER A 120 18.49 -27.78 10.90
N LEU A 121 17.37 -28.49 11.09
CA LEU A 121 16.03 -28.05 10.69
C LEU A 121 15.30 -27.18 11.73
N ILE A 122 15.70 -27.20 13.02
CA ILE A 122 14.99 -26.51 14.13
C ILE A 122 15.81 -25.39 14.80
N ALA A 123 17.02 -25.07 14.33
CA ALA A 123 17.90 -24.05 14.94
C ALA A 123 17.48 -22.57 14.76
N GLY A 124 16.18 -22.27 14.92
CA GLY A 124 15.60 -20.92 14.97
C GLY A 124 15.17 -20.46 16.36
N GLY A 125 15.62 -21.12 17.45
CA GLY A 125 15.19 -20.79 18.81
C GLY A 125 16.28 -20.96 19.87
N GLY A 126 17.11 -19.93 20.07
CA GLY A 126 18.04 -19.89 21.21
C GLY A 126 19.12 -18.80 21.11
N HIS A 127 19.24 -17.98 22.16
CA HIS A 127 20.24 -16.91 22.28
C HIS A 127 21.68 -17.45 22.30
N HIS A 128 22.47 -17.23 21.24
CA HIS A 128 23.89 -17.57 21.21
C HIS A 128 24.76 -16.47 20.57
N PHE A 129 26.01 -16.40 21.01
CA PHE A 129 27.00 -15.33 20.81
C PHE A 129 27.10 -14.82 19.36
N VAL A 130 26.78 -13.54 19.18
CA VAL A 130 26.82 -12.77 17.93
C VAL A 130 28.11 -11.94 17.98
N GLY A 131 29.10 -12.27 17.14
CA GLY A 131 30.33 -11.48 17.05
C GLY A 131 30.01 -10.07 16.56
N SER A 132 30.82 -9.07 16.94
CA SER A 132 30.58 -7.63 16.70
C SER A 132 30.44 -7.23 15.22
N THR A 133 30.62 -8.18 14.30
CA THR A 133 30.62 -7.98 12.85
C THR A 133 29.57 -8.83 12.12
N SER A 134 28.72 -9.54 12.87
CA SER A 134 27.57 -10.24 12.32
C SER A 134 26.34 -9.34 12.25
N GLY A 135 25.78 -9.21 11.04
CA GLY A 135 24.49 -8.53 10.79
C GLY A 135 23.28 -9.21 11.45
N LEU A 136 23.51 -10.31 12.19
CA LEU A 136 22.47 -11.04 12.91
C LEU A 136 21.95 -10.29 14.15
N LEU A 137 22.65 -9.29 14.68
CA LEU A 137 22.11 -8.47 15.79
C LEU A 137 20.95 -7.57 15.29
N LEU A 138 20.99 -7.16 14.02
CA LEU A 138 19.89 -6.45 13.35
C LEU A 138 18.73 -7.41 13.00
N ALA A 139 19.03 -8.67 12.63
CA ALA A 139 18.02 -9.69 12.36
C ALA A 139 17.38 -10.27 13.64
N ASN A 140 18.11 -10.36 14.76
CA ASN A 140 17.61 -10.89 16.04
C ASN A 140 16.93 -9.81 16.91
N LEU A 141 17.26 -8.53 16.77
CA LEU A 141 16.44 -7.44 17.31
C LEU A 141 15.06 -7.39 16.63
N LEU A 142 14.94 -7.93 15.42
CA LEU A 142 13.69 -8.13 14.71
C LEU A 142 12.98 -9.47 15.05
N GLN A 143 13.65 -10.39 15.76
CA GLN A 143 13.05 -11.69 16.18
C GLN A 143 12.80 -11.83 17.69
N SER A 144 13.27 -10.93 18.55
CA SER A 144 12.98 -10.98 19.99
C SER A 144 11.72 -10.19 20.37
N ARG A 145 10.55 -10.72 20.05
CA ARG A 145 9.30 -10.56 20.82
C ARG A 145 8.27 -11.49 20.21
N HIS A 146 8.27 -12.74 20.64
CA HIS A 146 7.11 -13.61 20.94
C HIS A 146 7.63 -15.04 21.20
N GLN A 147 7.88 -15.37 22.47
CA GLN A 147 7.63 -16.73 22.96
C GLN A 147 6.28 -16.69 23.67
N PRO A 148 5.43 -17.72 23.53
CA PRO A 148 4.63 -18.21 24.63
C PRO A 148 5.26 -19.50 25.17
N SER A 149 5.45 -19.50 26.48
CA SER A 149 5.75 -20.68 27.28
C SER A 149 4.56 -21.65 27.28
N SER A 150 4.78 -22.91 26.89
CA SER A 150 4.23 -24.05 27.63
C SER A 150 4.98 -25.33 27.24
N SER A 151 5.25 -26.13 28.26
CA SER A 151 6.09 -27.31 28.25
C SER A 151 5.23 -28.59 28.22
N LEU A 152 5.76 -29.59 27.50
CA LEU A 152 5.59 -31.04 27.64
C LEU A 152 4.54 -31.78 26.77
N THR A 153 5.15 -32.59 25.89
CA THR A 153 4.87 -34.00 25.58
C THR A 153 3.56 -34.36 24.85
N THR A 154 3.69 -34.68 23.56
CA THR A 154 2.93 -35.79 22.95
C THR A 154 3.73 -36.38 21.78
N SER A 155 3.93 -37.70 21.81
CA SER A 155 4.64 -38.47 20.78
C SER A 155 3.91 -38.41 19.44
N TRP A 156 4.63 -38.14 18.37
CA TRP A 156 4.14 -38.36 17.01
C TRP A 156 4.58 -39.74 16.50
N LYS A 157 3.61 -40.62 16.25
CA LYS A 157 3.75 -41.78 15.35
C LYS A 157 3.21 -41.38 13.97
N PRO A 158 3.83 -41.79 12.87
CA PRO A 158 3.35 -41.49 11.53
C PRO A 158 2.21 -42.46 11.15
N ASN A 159 0.99 -41.94 10.94
CA ASN A 159 0.11 -42.39 9.85
C ASN A 159 -1.18 -41.57 9.71
N SER A 160 -1.48 -41.25 8.45
CA SER A 160 -2.78 -40.95 7.82
C SER A 160 -3.57 -39.70 8.27
N LEU A 161 -3.48 -38.64 7.46
CA LEU A 161 -4.46 -37.56 7.33
C LEU A 161 -5.42 -37.87 6.16
N PRO A 162 -6.75 -37.90 6.34
CA PRO A 162 -7.72 -37.92 5.24
C PRO A 162 -8.14 -36.50 4.86
N GLY A 163 -8.09 -36.19 3.56
CA GLY A 163 -9.05 -35.28 2.92
C GLY A 163 -8.65 -33.81 2.72
N LEU A 164 -7.55 -33.54 2.02
CA LEU A 164 -7.44 -32.36 1.15
C LEU A 164 -7.18 -32.84 -0.29
N THR A 165 -8.10 -32.56 -1.20
CA THR A 165 -7.87 -32.71 -2.64
C THR A 165 -6.88 -31.66 -3.11
N SER A 166 -5.63 -32.06 -3.25
CA SER A 166 -4.53 -31.32 -3.88
C SER A 166 -4.79 -31.12 -5.38
N PRO A 167 -4.32 -30.00 -6.00
CA PRO A 167 -4.06 -29.98 -7.43
C PRO A 167 -3.08 -31.11 -7.74
N GLN A 168 -3.27 -31.87 -8.82
CA GLN A 168 -2.38 -32.98 -9.17
C GLN A 168 -0.95 -32.47 -9.40
N THR A 169 -0.06 -32.69 -8.44
CA THR A 169 1.39 -32.56 -8.63
C THR A 169 1.90 -33.88 -9.20
N ASN A 170 2.51 -33.84 -10.39
CA ASN A 170 3.18 -34.98 -10.98
C ASN A 170 4.34 -35.42 -10.07
N SER A 171 4.19 -36.52 -9.34
CA SER A 171 5.22 -37.06 -8.43
C SER A 171 6.36 -37.81 -9.13
N GLY A 172 6.31 -37.92 -10.47
CA GLY A 172 7.29 -38.63 -11.29
C GLY A 172 8.61 -37.89 -11.52
N LEU A 173 9.63 -38.60 -11.99
CA LEU A 173 10.82 -37.99 -12.60
C LEU A 173 10.41 -37.25 -13.90
N PRO A 174 11.04 -36.11 -14.23
CA PRO A 174 10.73 -35.39 -15.48
C PRO A 174 11.13 -36.25 -16.69
N PRO A 175 10.65 -35.98 -17.91
CA PRO A 175 11.12 -36.71 -19.09
C PRO A 175 12.65 -36.66 -19.23
N LYS A 176 13.29 -37.79 -19.58
CA LYS A 176 14.76 -37.91 -19.68
C LYS A 176 15.42 -36.77 -20.49
N PRO A 177 14.85 -36.30 -21.64
CA PRO A 177 15.42 -35.16 -22.36
C PRO A 177 15.47 -33.87 -21.54
N LEU A 178 14.42 -33.58 -20.75
CA LEU A 178 14.35 -32.41 -19.89
C LEU A 178 15.34 -32.54 -18.71
N ALA A 179 15.43 -33.72 -18.10
CA ALA A 179 16.39 -33.99 -17.04
C ALA A 179 17.85 -33.81 -17.51
N SER A 180 18.16 -34.24 -18.74
CA SER A 180 19.47 -34.04 -19.37
C SER A 180 19.80 -32.56 -19.61
N GLU A 181 18.83 -31.75 -20.03
CA GLU A 181 19.00 -30.30 -20.20
C GLU A 181 19.19 -29.58 -18.86
N LEU A 182 18.43 -29.95 -17.82
CA LEU A 182 18.59 -29.41 -16.46
C LEU A 182 19.96 -29.77 -15.85
N LEU A 183 20.41 -31.01 -16.02
CA LEU A 183 21.75 -31.43 -15.60
C LEU A 183 22.85 -30.67 -16.37
N LYS A 184 22.65 -30.44 -17.67
CA LYS A 184 23.55 -29.63 -18.48
C LYS A 184 23.60 -28.18 -18.00
N ALA A 185 22.47 -27.60 -17.61
CA ALA A 185 22.40 -26.25 -17.02
C ALA A 185 23.20 -26.19 -15.70
N TYR A 186 23.02 -27.15 -14.79
CA TYR A 186 23.82 -27.27 -13.56
C TYR A 186 25.33 -27.36 -13.87
N CYS A 187 25.72 -28.23 -14.80
CA CYS A 187 27.13 -28.41 -15.19
C CYS A 187 27.74 -27.17 -15.85
N SER A 188 26.92 -26.35 -16.50
CA SER A 188 27.38 -25.18 -17.27
C SER A 188 27.51 -23.92 -16.41
N HIS A 189 26.98 -23.93 -15.18
CA HIS A 189 26.92 -22.74 -14.32
C HIS A 189 27.43 -23.03 -12.90
N ASP A 190 26.63 -23.73 -12.10
CA ASP A 190 26.91 -24.05 -10.68
C ASP A 190 28.19 -24.89 -10.49
N HIS A 191 28.41 -25.86 -11.38
CA HIS A 191 29.60 -26.71 -11.34
C HIS A 191 30.91 -25.95 -11.61
N LEU A 192 30.86 -24.79 -12.29
CA LEU A 192 32.05 -23.97 -12.52
C LEU A 192 32.59 -23.35 -11.23
N CYS A 193 31.70 -22.97 -10.32
CA CYS A 193 32.06 -22.40 -9.02
C CYS A 193 32.31 -23.48 -7.95
N TYR A 194 31.63 -24.62 -8.05
CA TYR A 194 31.74 -25.71 -7.07
C TYR A 194 31.87 -27.09 -7.75
N PRO A 195 33.03 -27.42 -8.38
CA PRO A 195 33.23 -28.64 -9.17
C PRO A 195 33.52 -29.88 -8.30
N PHE A 196 32.77 -30.10 -7.22
CA PHE A 196 33.01 -31.20 -6.28
C PHE A 196 32.42 -32.56 -6.72
N LEU A 197 31.61 -32.58 -7.79
CA LEU A 197 31.08 -33.80 -8.41
C LEU A 197 31.80 -34.13 -9.72
N SER A 198 31.87 -35.42 -10.06
CA SER A 198 32.31 -35.87 -11.39
C SER A 198 31.13 -35.81 -12.36
N THR A 199 31.25 -35.01 -13.42
CA THR A 199 30.23 -34.91 -14.47
C THR A 199 30.01 -36.25 -15.17
N LYS A 200 31.07 -37.05 -15.39
CA LYS A 200 30.96 -38.39 -15.97
C LYS A 200 30.11 -39.32 -15.10
N SER A 201 30.28 -39.23 -13.78
CA SER A 201 29.48 -40.00 -12.84
C SER A 201 28.02 -39.51 -12.83
N LEU A 202 27.78 -38.19 -12.83
CA LEU A 202 26.41 -37.64 -12.83
C LEU A 202 25.59 -38.06 -14.06
N TYR A 203 26.17 -38.03 -15.26
CA TYR A 203 25.47 -38.50 -16.46
C TYR A 203 25.21 -40.02 -16.41
N ARG A 204 26.14 -40.81 -15.87
CA ARG A 204 25.93 -42.24 -15.65
C ARG A 204 24.83 -42.50 -14.61
N SER A 205 24.80 -41.76 -13.51
CA SER A 205 23.76 -41.84 -12.48
C SER A 205 22.40 -41.43 -13.06
N LEU A 206 22.35 -40.40 -13.91
CA LEU A 206 21.13 -40.04 -14.64
C LEU A 206 20.66 -41.17 -15.55
N ASP A 207 21.55 -41.79 -16.32
CA ASP A 207 21.18 -42.94 -17.15
C ASP A 207 20.65 -44.12 -16.33
N ALA A 208 21.32 -44.44 -15.22
CA ALA A 208 20.93 -45.53 -14.31
C ALA A 208 19.58 -45.27 -13.62
N VAL A 209 19.27 -44.03 -13.23
CA VAL A 209 17.99 -43.66 -12.58
C VAL A 209 16.79 -43.81 -13.54
N TYR A 210 17.03 -43.67 -14.84
CA TYR A 210 16.04 -43.83 -15.92
C TYR A 210 16.03 -45.22 -16.56
N ASP A 211 16.96 -46.11 -16.21
CA ASP A 211 16.94 -47.51 -16.65
C ASP A 211 15.96 -48.33 -15.79
N ASP A 212 15.26 -49.29 -16.41
CA ASP A 212 14.12 -50.02 -15.80
C ASP A 212 14.59 -51.22 -14.94
N SER A 213 15.90 -51.38 -14.76
CA SER A 213 16.49 -52.48 -13.99
C SER A 213 16.38 -52.25 -12.47
N SER A 214 15.83 -53.23 -11.76
CA SER A 214 15.49 -53.18 -10.33
C SER A 214 16.70 -53.09 -9.39
N ALA A 215 17.05 -51.87 -8.98
CA ALA A 215 17.56 -51.42 -7.68
C ALA A 215 18.24 -50.06 -7.91
N LYS A 216 17.48 -48.96 -7.79
CA LYS A 216 18.04 -47.61 -7.91
C LYS A 216 18.91 -47.35 -6.66
N ASP A 217 20.22 -47.16 -6.84
CA ASP A 217 21.09 -46.80 -5.73
C ASP A 217 20.57 -45.49 -5.10
N PRO A 218 20.25 -45.46 -3.78
CA PRO A 218 19.75 -44.26 -3.12
C PRO A 218 20.69 -43.05 -3.27
N VAL A 219 22.01 -43.28 -3.41
CA VAL A 219 23.00 -42.22 -3.64
C VAL A 219 22.88 -41.62 -5.03
N ASP A 220 22.76 -42.45 -6.07
CA ASP A 220 22.59 -41.98 -7.44
C ASP A 220 21.28 -41.19 -7.60
N ALA A 221 20.20 -41.69 -6.99
CA ALA A 221 18.91 -41.01 -6.99
C ALA A 221 18.96 -39.66 -6.25
N PHE A 222 19.66 -39.59 -5.11
CA PHE A 222 19.86 -38.35 -4.36
C PHE A 222 20.62 -37.31 -5.18
N PHE A 223 21.75 -37.69 -5.80
CA PHE A 223 22.56 -36.76 -6.57
C PHE A 223 21.83 -36.26 -7.82
N VAL A 224 21.08 -37.12 -8.51
CA VAL A 224 20.24 -36.72 -9.64
C VAL A 224 19.14 -35.75 -9.17
N ASP A 225 18.41 -36.08 -8.10
CA ASP A 225 17.33 -35.21 -7.59
C ASP A 225 17.85 -33.84 -7.11
N MET A 226 19.00 -33.79 -6.43
CA MET A 226 19.62 -32.52 -6.01
C MET A 226 20.13 -31.68 -7.18
N THR A 227 20.77 -32.31 -8.18
CA THR A 227 21.26 -31.57 -9.38
C THR A 227 20.11 -31.08 -10.25
N LEU A 228 19.00 -31.83 -10.33
CA LEU A 228 17.76 -31.36 -10.93
C LEU A 228 17.11 -30.24 -10.09
N ALA A 229 17.09 -30.34 -8.76
CA ALA A 229 16.55 -29.28 -7.90
C ALA A 229 17.30 -27.96 -8.09
N ILE A 230 18.65 -28.01 -8.11
CA ILE A 230 19.49 -26.83 -8.35
C ILE A 230 19.33 -26.35 -9.79
N GLY A 231 19.41 -27.24 -10.79
CA GLY A 231 19.23 -26.90 -12.20
C GLY A 231 17.86 -26.28 -12.50
N THR A 232 16.78 -26.83 -11.93
CA THR A 232 15.42 -26.30 -12.02
C THR A 232 15.29 -24.98 -11.29
N ALA A 233 15.87 -24.84 -10.09
CA ALA A 233 15.90 -23.56 -9.37
C ALA A 233 16.62 -22.47 -10.17
N GLN A 234 17.60 -22.82 -11.01
CA GLN A 234 18.23 -21.87 -11.93
C GLN A 234 17.35 -21.61 -13.15
N VAL A 235 16.80 -22.63 -13.81
CA VAL A 235 15.94 -22.44 -15.01
C VAL A 235 14.64 -21.69 -14.69
N HIS A 236 14.02 -21.92 -13.53
CA HIS A 236 12.85 -21.16 -13.07
C HIS A 236 13.14 -19.67 -12.82
N LYS A 237 14.39 -19.30 -12.49
CA LYS A 237 14.79 -17.89 -12.39
C LYS A 237 14.79 -17.19 -13.76
N PHE A 238 14.77 -17.94 -14.87
CA PHE A 238 14.80 -17.41 -16.24
C PHE A 238 13.52 -17.66 -17.05
N ASN A 239 12.57 -18.50 -16.61
CA ASN A 239 11.35 -18.80 -17.36
C ASN A 239 10.16 -19.10 -16.44
N TRP A 240 9.18 -18.19 -16.37
CA TRP A 240 8.03 -18.26 -15.45
C TRP A 240 6.92 -19.25 -15.86
N ASN A 241 7.05 -19.90 -17.02
CA ASN A 241 6.03 -20.80 -17.57
C ASN A 241 6.53 -22.25 -17.68
N GLY A 242 6.52 -23.04 -16.59
CA GLY A 242 6.86 -24.46 -16.72
C GLY A 242 6.70 -25.33 -15.46
N VAL A 243 5.52 -25.92 -15.28
CA VAL A 243 5.12 -27.27 -14.76
C VAL A 243 5.91 -28.01 -13.64
N TYR A 244 7.16 -27.72 -13.28
CA TYR A 244 7.92 -28.48 -12.26
C TYR A 244 8.61 -27.59 -11.23
N ASP A 245 8.05 -27.57 -10.01
CA ASP A 245 8.62 -26.86 -8.87
C ASP A 245 9.95 -27.51 -8.40
N ALA A 246 11.02 -26.72 -8.31
CA ALA A 246 12.33 -27.14 -7.79
C ALA A 246 12.23 -27.75 -6.37
N GLU A 247 11.23 -27.34 -5.59
CA GLU A 247 10.93 -27.89 -4.28
C GLU A 247 10.53 -29.38 -4.34
N THR A 248 9.90 -29.82 -5.44
CA THR A 248 9.52 -31.23 -5.62
C THR A 248 10.74 -32.14 -5.74
N HIS A 249 11.75 -31.73 -6.52
CA HIS A 249 13.01 -32.47 -6.65
C HIS A 249 13.78 -32.47 -5.33
N TYR A 250 13.84 -31.33 -4.65
CA TYR A 250 14.50 -31.20 -3.36
C TYR A 250 13.85 -32.11 -2.30
N ASN A 251 12.53 -32.08 -2.16
CA ASN A 251 11.81 -32.91 -1.21
C ASN A 251 12.03 -34.40 -1.48
N ARG A 252 12.09 -34.81 -2.76
CA ARG A 252 12.40 -36.19 -3.16
C ARG A 252 13.85 -36.59 -2.86
N ALA A 253 14.82 -35.69 -2.98
CA ALA A 253 16.18 -35.95 -2.52
C ALA A 253 16.22 -36.11 -0.99
N MET A 254 15.52 -35.23 -0.26
CA MET A 254 15.57 -35.21 1.20
C MET A 254 15.05 -36.49 1.87
N THR A 255 14.13 -37.23 1.25
CA THR A 255 13.69 -38.54 1.77
C THR A 255 14.80 -39.59 1.78
N ARG A 256 15.89 -39.39 1.04
CA ARG A 256 17.03 -40.32 0.93
C ARG A 256 18.29 -39.81 1.64
N LEU A 257 18.26 -38.61 2.23
CA LEU A 257 19.47 -38.02 2.82
C LEU A 257 20.04 -38.89 3.94
N ALA A 258 19.19 -39.47 4.80
CA ALA A 258 19.63 -40.34 5.88
C ALA A 258 20.42 -41.56 5.35
N ASP A 259 19.96 -42.20 4.28
CA ASP A 259 20.62 -43.34 3.64
C ASP A 259 21.99 -42.95 3.05
N VAL A 260 22.11 -41.73 2.53
CA VAL A 260 23.37 -41.21 1.96
C VAL A 260 24.36 -40.81 3.06
N LEU A 261 23.88 -40.20 4.15
CA LEU A 261 24.72 -39.82 5.30
C LEU A 261 25.22 -41.03 6.09
N ALA A 262 24.49 -42.14 6.06
CA ALA A 262 24.90 -43.41 6.65
C ALA A 262 26.05 -44.11 5.87
N ARG A 263 26.41 -43.64 4.68
CA ARG A 263 27.55 -44.20 3.93
C ARG A 263 28.87 -43.56 4.35
N ASP A 264 29.86 -44.39 4.61
CA ASP A 264 31.24 -43.97 4.79
C ASP A 264 31.87 -43.62 3.44
N GLY A 265 32.35 -42.38 3.27
CA GLY A 265 32.98 -41.98 2.03
C GLY A 265 32.98 -40.48 1.76
N ILE A 266 33.28 -40.11 0.52
CA ILE A 266 33.25 -38.72 0.04
C ILE A 266 31.82 -38.29 -0.33
N GLU A 267 30.95 -39.26 -0.58
CA GLU A 267 29.55 -39.12 -0.96
C GLU A 267 28.75 -38.39 0.12
N ARG A 268 29.01 -38.69 1.41
CA ARG A 268 28.40 -37.99 2.55
C ARG A 268 28.73 -36.49 2.53
N LEU A 269 29.99 -36.14 2.23
CA LEU A 269 30.44 -34.75 2.14
C LEU A 269 29.82 -34.06 0.92
N GLN A 270 29.83 -34.73 -0.24
CA GLN A 270 29.21 -34.22 -1.47
C GLN A 270 27.71 -33.96 -1.32
N ALA A 271 26.99 -34.82 -0.58
CA ALA A 271 25.59 -34.63 -0.28
C ALA A 271 25.34 -33.39 0.58
N LEU A 272 26.13 -33.19 1.65
CA LEU A 272 26.06 -31.98 2.47
C LEU A 272 26.35 -30.72 1.65
N LEU A 273 27.34 -30.76 0.75
CA LEU A 273 27.67 -29.64 -0.13
C LEU A 273 26.53 -29.28 -1.09
N LEU A 274 25.85 -30.26 -1.67
CA LEU A 274 24.67 -30.02 -2.52
C LEU A 274 23.51 -29.41 -1.76
N VAL A 275 23.25 -29.87 -0.54
CA VAL A 275 22.19 -29.29 0.31
C VAL A 275 22.56 -27.85 0.65
N CYS A 276 23.82 -27.57 1.01
CA CYS A 276 24.29 -26.20 1.24
C CYS A 276 24.10 -25.34 -0.01
N GLN A 277 24.49 -25.83 -1.19
CA GLN A 277 24.38 -25.12 -2.45
C GLN A 277 22.92 -24.79 -2.83
N TYR A 278 22.00 -25.76 -2.73
CA TYR A 278 20.57 -25.52 -2.99
C TYR A 278 19.96 -24.52 -2.00
N ARG A 279 20.25 -24.68 -0.71
CA ARG A 279 19.73 -23.79 0.34
C ARG A 279 20.29 -22.38 0.24
N MET A 280 21.55 -22.22 -0.18
CA MET A 280 22.12 -20.90 -0.50
C MET A 280 21.41 -20.19 -1.65
N GLY A 281 20.80 -20.93 -2.57
CA GLY A 281 20.08 -20.40 -3.73
C GLY A 281 18.60 -20.07 -3.54
N THR A 282 18.01 -20.29 -2.34
CA THR A 282 16.56 -20.15 -2.07
C THR A 282 16.24 -19.05 -1.04
N THR A 283 15.24 -18.22 -1.32
CA THR A 283 14.87 -17.02 -0.53
C THR A 283 13.83 -17.31 0.57
N SER A 284 14.23 -17.98 1.64
CA SER A 284 13.44 -18.03 2.88
C SER A 284 14.24 -17.49 4.06
N SER A 285 13.58 -16.71 4.92
CA SER A 285 14.19 -15.93 6.02
C SER A 285 14.90 -16.77 7.09
N ASN A 286 14.64 -18.09 7.16
CA ASN A 286 15.27 -19.02 8.09
C ASN A 286 16.43 -19.85 7.47
N THR A 287 16.73 -19.66 6.19
CA THR A 287 17.64 -20.55 5.43
C THR A 287 19.12 -20.27 5.67
N THR A 288 19.52 -19.02 5.90
CA THR A 288 20.96 -18.68 5.97
C THR A 288 21.61 -19.12 7.29
N THR A 289 20.88 -19.08 8.41
CA THR A 289 21.35 -19.59 9.70
C THR A 289 21.50 -21.11 9.68
N SER A 290 20.59 -21.86 9.03
CA SER A 290 20.73 -23.32 8.92
C SER A 290 21.90 -23.73 8.02
N VAL A 291 22.16 -23.00 6.92
CA VAL A 291 23.31 -23.24 6.03
C VAL A 291 24.66 -23.12 6.76
N TRP A 292 24.84 -22.12 7.62
CA TRP A 292 26.08 -21.98 8.39
C TRP A 292 26.35 -23.18 9.29
N HIS A 293 25.31 -23.73 9.94
CA HIS A 293 25.44 -24.93 10.76
C HIS A 293 25.75 -26.16 9.88
N LEU A 294 25.10 -26.32 8.73
CA LEU A 294 25.37 -27.39 7.78
C LEU A 294 26.80 -27.36 7.24
N ILE A 295 27.31 -26.17 6.91
CA ILE A 295 28.72 -25.97 6.53
C ILE A 295 29.65 -26.36 7.69
N GLY A 296 29.29 -26.03 8.93
CA GLY A 296 30.03 -26.47 10.12
C GLY A 296 30.07 -28.00 10.29
N VAL A 297 28.98 -28.71 9.96
CA VAL A 297 28.95 -30.17 9.92
C VAL A 297 29.88 -30.68 8.81
N ALA A 298 29.75 -30.15 7.58
CA ALA A 298 30.60 -30.52 6.46
C ALA A 298 32.10 -30.26 6.73
N ALA A 299 32.44 -29.17 7.42
CA ALA A 299 33.80 -28.86 7.88
C ALA A 299 34.35 -29.94 8.80
N ARG A 300 33.59 -30.37 9.83
CA ARG A 300 34.01 -31.45 10.73
C ARG A 300 34.15 -32.80 10.00
N THR A 301 33.20 -33.13 9.13
CA THR A 301 33.25 -34.33 8.28
C THR A 301 34.51 -34.34 7.39
N CYS A 302 34.87 -33.17 6.85
CA CYS A 302 36.06 -33.00 6.02
C CYS A 302 37.37 -33.13 6.82
N LEU A 303 37.41 -32.57 8.04
CA LEU A 303 38.54 -32.70 8.95
C LEU A 303 38.75 -34.14 9.40
N GLU A 304 37.67 -34.85 9.75
CA GLU A 304 37.66 -36.27 10.11
C GLU A 304 38.26 -37.15 9.00
N MET A 305 37.96 -36.83 7.74
CA MET A 305 38.52 -37.52 6.57
C MET A 305 39.96 -37.13 6.25
N GLY A 306 40.56 -36.18 6.98
CA GLY A 306 41.92 -35.71 6.74
C GLY A 306 42.11 -34.92 5.44
N LEU A 307 41.04 -34.42 4.81
CA LEU A 307 41.13 -33.75 3.50
C LEU A 307 41.84 -32.38 3.55
N HIS A 308 42.08 -31.84 4.74
CA HIS A 308 42.86 -30.63 4.97
C HIS A 308 44.39 -30.87 5.00
N ARG A 309 44.82 -32.15 4.89
CA ARG A 309 46.23 -32.56 4.95
C ARG A 309 46.76 -33.00 3.58
N ALA A 310 47.90 -32.47 3.14
CA ALA A 310 48.59 -32.85 1.90
C ALA A 310 48.93 -34.35 1.86
N ALA A 311 49.25 -34.94 3.01
CA ALA A 311 49.55 -36.37 3.15
C ALA A 311 48.43 -37.29 2.64
N THR A 312 47.16 -36.85 2.72
CA THR A 312 45.98 -37.61 2.27
C THR A 312 45.95 -37.80 0.75
N TYR A 313 46.65 -36.94 0.00
CA TYR A 313 46.70 -36.95 -1.46
C TYR A 313 47.93 -37.68 -2.01
N ALA A 314 48.84 -38.16 -1.14
CA ALA A 314 50.05 -38.85 -1.55
C ALA A 314 49.76 -40.28 -2.03
N LEU A 315 50.16 -40.61 -3.27
CA LEU A 315 49.99 -41.94 -3.84
C LEU A 315 51.27 -42.78 -3.70
N PRO A 316 51.17 -44.08 -3.35
CA PRO A 316 52.31 -44.98 -3.34
C PRO A 316 52.98 -45.09 -4.71
N GLN A 317 54.31 -44.96 -4.76
CA GLN A 317 55.09 -45.05 -6.00
C GLN A 317 55.01 -46.44 -6.69
N THR A 318 54.47 -47.45 -6.01
CA THR A 318 54.39 -48.85 -6.46
C THR A 318 53.14 -49.20 -7.28
N LEU A 319 52.20 -48.26 -7.47
CA LEU A 319 50.99 -48.49 -8.26
C LEU A 319 51.29 -48.55 -9.76
N ASP A 320 50.59 -49.44 -10.48
CA ASP A 320 50.60 -49.50 -11.94
C ASP A 320 49.98 -48.23 -12.54
N GLU A 321 50.38 -47.89 -13.77
CA GLU A 321 50.01 -46.63 -14.43
C GLU A 321 48.49 -46.45 -14.62
N ALA A 322 47.75 -47.54 -14.80
CA ALA A 322 46.29 -47.50 -14.97
C ALA A 322 45.59 -47.23 -13.64
N THR A 323 45.93 -47.98 -12.58
CA THR A 323 45.40 -47.76 -11.22
C THR A 323 45.83 -46.42 -10.65
N ARG A 324 47.04 -45.96 -10.96
CA ARG A 324 47.54 -44.64 -10.56
C ARG A 324 46.64 -43.53 -11.11
N LYS A 325 46.32 -43.54 -12.41
CA LYS A 325 45.43 -42.52 -13.02
C LYS A 325 44.03 -42.48 -12.41
N VAL A 326 43.45 -43.64 -12.11
CA VAL A 326 42.13 -43.72 -11.45
C VAL A 326 42.18 -43.10 -10.06
N LYS A 327 43.22 -43.43 -9.27
CA LYS A 327 43.40 -42.86 -7.93
C LYS A 327 43.75 -41.37 -7.99
N GLU A 328 44.49 -40.90 -8.99
CA GLU A 328 44.74 -39.47 -9.19
C GLU A 328 43.44 -38.69 -9.44
N GLU A 329 42.52 -39.23 -10.26
CA GLU A 329 41.21 -38.62 -10.52
C GLU A 329 40.33 -38.59 -9.25
N GLU A 330 40.41 -39.63 -8.42
CA GLU A 330 39.74 -39.70 -7.12
C GLU A 330 40.30 -38.67 -6.13
N MET A 331 41.64 -38.59 -5.99
CA MET A 331 42.31 -37.61 -5.14
C MET A 331 42.02 -36.18 -5.57
N GLU A 332 41.94 -35.94 -6.87
CA GLU A 332 41.57 -34.64 -7.41
C GLU A 332 40.11 -34.28 -7.10
N THR A 333 39.19 -35.25 -7.16
CA THR A 333 37.79 -35.03 -6.76
C THR A 333 37.68 -34.67 -5.27
N ARG A 334 38.47 -35.34 -4.42
CA ARG A 334 38.58 -34.99 -2.99
C ARG A 334 39.15 -33.60 -2.77
N ARG A 335 40.15 -33.19 -3.57
CA ARG A 335 40.75 -31.85 -3.53
C ARG A 335 39.74 -30.77 -3.92
N ARG A 336 38.94 -31.01 -4.96
CA ARG A 336 37.85 -30.10 -5.38
C ARG A 336 36.73 -30.02 -4.35
N CYS A 337 36.37 -31.12 -3.69
CA CYS A 337 35.41 -31.12 -2.56
C CYS A 337 35.90 -30.22 -1.42
N PHE A 338 37.17 -30.39 -1.02
CA PHE A 338 37.78 -29.59 0.04
C PHE A 338 37.75 -28.09 -0.27
N TRP A 339 38.23 -27.68 -1.44
CA TRP A 339 38.28 -26.27 -1.81
C TRP A 339 36.89 -25.66 -2.09
N SER A 340 35.91 -26.47 -2.52
CA SER A 340 34.52 -26.02 -2.63
C SER A 340 33.91 -25.73 -1.26
N LEU A 341 34.20 -26.58 -0.27
CA LEU A 341 33.80 -26.36 1.12
C LEU A 341 34.44 -25.10 1.71
N VAL A 342 35.73 -24.87 1.46
CA VAL A 342 36.41 -23.64 1.88
C VAL A 342 35.73 -22.42 1.27
N ALA A 343 35.44 -22.44 -0.04
CA ALA A 343 34.73 -21.34 -0.71
C ALA A 343 33.35 -21.06 -0.10
N LEU A 344 32.56 -22.11 0.17
CA LEU A 344 31.24 -22.02 0.81
C LEU A 344 31.34 -21.46 2.25
N ASP A 345 32.29 -21.94 3.05
CA ASP A 345 32.51 -21.41 4.40
C ASP A 345 32.85 -19.92 4.39
N ARG A 346 33.73 -19.46 3.48
CA ARG A 346 34.09 -18.04 3.39
C ARG A 346 32.90 -17.18 2.99
N VAL A 347 32.12 -17.57 1.98
CA VAL A 347 30.98 -16.76 1.51
C VAL A 347 29.86 -16.71 2.54
N THR A 348 29.52 -17.84 3.18
CA THR A 348 28.43 -17.89 4.18
C THR A 348 28.84 -17.19 5.47
N SER A 349 30.08 -17.38 5.92
CA SER A 349 30.58 -16.71 7.13
C SER A 349 30.76 -15.20 6.90
N LEU A 350 31.18 -14.76 5.71
CA LEU A 350 31.17 -13.35 5.31
C LEU A 350 29.75 -12.79 5.32
N ALA A 351 28.81 -13.48 4.67
CA ALA A 351 27.40 -13.10 4.56
C ALA A 351 26.73 -12.87 5.92
N LEU A 352 27.06 -13.72 6.90
CA LEU A 352 26.46 -13.69 8.23
C LEU A 352 27.32 -12.95 9.26
N GLY A 353 28.54 -12.54 8.88
CA GLY A 353 29.59 -12.03 9.77
C GLY A 353 29.96 -12.96 10.93
N ARG A 354 29.87 -14.27 10.72
CA ARG A 354 30.19 -15.32 11.69
C ARG A 354 31.65 -15.78 11.56
N PRO A 355 32.22 -16.41 12.60
CA PRO A 355 33.55 -17.02 12.50
C PRO A 355 33.60 -18.11 11.43
N LEU A 356 34.73 -18.16 10.73
CA LEU A 356 35.05 -19.21 9.74
C LEU A 356 35.15 -20.58 10.41
N ALA A 357 34.56 -21.62 9.82
CA ALA A 357 34.66 -22.99 10.32
C ALA A 357 36.06 -23.60 10.10
N LEU A 358 36.73 -23.26 8.99
CA LEU A 358 38.08 -23.75 8.67
C LEU A 358 39.11 -22.62 8.79
N GLN A 359 40.13 -22.78 9.63
CA GLN A 359 41.23 -21.80 9.75
C GLN A 359 42.31 -22.08 8.69
N LEU A 360 42.98 -21.04 8.18
CA LEU A 360 43.97 -21.22 7.10
C LEU A 360 45.25 -21.89 7.61
N GLU A 361 45.55 -21.72 8.89
CA GLU A 361 46.71 -22.28 9.57
C GLU A 361 46.66 -23.81 9.67
N ASP A 362 45.45 -24.38 9.57
CA ASP A 362 45.20 -25.82 9.65
C ASP A 362 45.27 -26.50 8.27
N ILE A 363 45.50 -25.74 7.18
CA ILE A 363 45.42 -26.22 5.80
C ILE A 363 46.82 -26.22 5.16
N ASP A 364 47.31 -27.39 4.74
CA ASP A 364 48.58 -27.54 4.01
C ASP A 364 48.39 -28.12 2.58
N VAL A 365 47.15 -28.18 2.11
CA VAL A 365 46.77 -28.71 0.79
C VAL A 365 46.93 -27.65 -0.28
N ASP A 366 47.53 -28.01 -1.42
CA ASP A 366 47.66 -27.12 -2.57
C ASP A 366 46.33 -26.94 -3.33
N LEU A 367 46.19 -25.80 -4.00
CA LEU A 367 45.09 -25.56 -4.94
C LEU A 367 45.17 -26.54 -6.13
N PRO A 368 44.02 -26.90 -6.75
CA PRO A 368 43.99 -27.67 -7.98
C PRO A 368 44.89 -27.07 -9.07
N PRO A 369 45.52 -27.88 -9.93
CA PRO A 369 46.37 -27.38 -11.00
C PRO A 369 45.55 -26.54 -12.01
N SER A 370 46.01 -25.31 -12.29
CA SER A 370 45.45 -24.39 -13.30
C SER A 370 46.53 -23.91 -14.28
N SER A 371 46.17 -23.61 -15.53
CA SER A 371 47.13 -23.10 -16.54
C SER A 371 47.18 -21.57 -16.55
N THR A 372 48.37 -20.97 -16.49
CA THR A 372 48.61 -19.52 -16.58
C THR A 372 49.34 -19.09 -17.86
N ALA A 373 49.43 -19.95 -18.89
CA ALA A 373 50.22 -19.66 -20.10
C ALA A 373 49.54 -20.04 -21.44
N ASP A 374 49.30 -19.02 -22.27
CA ASP A 374 49.34 -18.88 -23.73
C ASP A 374 48.74 -19.88 -24.74
N GLN A 375 48.06 -20.96 -24.38
CA GLN A 375 47.29 -21.73 -25.37
C GLN A 375 45.98 -22.27 -24.78
N LEU A 376 44.91 -21.47 -24.91
CA LEU A 376 43.54 -21.95 -24.70
C LEU A 376 42.97 -22.45 -26.04
N PRO A 377 42.66 -23.75 -26.20
CA PRO A 377 41.93 -24.22 -27.38
C PRO A 377 40.52 -23.62 -27.35
N GLY A 378 40.09 -23.05 -28.48
CA GLY A 378 38.83 -22.30 -28.64
C GLY A 378 37.54 -23.13 -28.59
N ASP A 379 37.53 -24.24 -27.84
CA ASP A 379 36.38 -25.13 -27.74
C ASP A 379 35.91 -25.24 -26.28
N SER A 380 34.78 -24.61 -25.98
CA SER A 380 34.15 -24.51 -24.65
C SER A 380 33.39 -25.79 -24.28
N SER A 381 34.08 -26.93 -24.26
CA SER A 381 33.47 -28.18 -23.78
C SER A 381 33.41 -28.23 -22.24
N PRO A 382 32.37 -28.82 -21.63
CA PRO A 382 32.30 -29.03 -20.18
C PRO A 382 33.46 -29.90 -19.70
N LEU A 383 33.81 -29.77 -18.41
CA LEU A 383 34.89 -30.49 -17.70
C LEU A 383 34.88 -32.02 -17.92
N SER A 384 33.76 -32.56 -18.40
CA SER A 384 33.45 -33.97 -18.62
C SER A 384 34.25 -34.68 -19.72
N SER A 385 34.75 -33.98 -20.74
CA SER A 385 35.40 -34.62 -21.90
C SER A 385 36.93 -34.64 -21.86
N ALA A 386 37.57 -33.88 -20.96
CA ALA A 386 39.02 -33.72 -20.90
C ALA A 386 39.68 -34.70 -19.91
N PRO A 387 40.71 -35.47 -20.30
CA PRO A 387 41.49 -36.31 -19.38
C PRO A 387 42.21 -35.49 -18.29
N TYR A 388 42.35 -36.06 -17.09
CA TYR A 388 43.09 -35.45 -15.98
C TYR A 388 44.51 -35.01 -16.41
N GLY A 389 44.92 -33.82 -15.98
CA GLY A 389 46.26 -33.29 -16.25
C GLY A 389 46.45 -32.62 -17.62
N THR A 390 45.46 -32.68 -18.52
CA THR A 390 45.51 -32.03 -19.86
C THR A 390 45.38 -30.50 -19.79
N PRO A 391 45.85 -29.74 -20.80
CA PRO A 391 45.67 -28.29 -20.86
C PRO A 391 44.18 -27.87 -20.80
N GLN A 392 43.30 -28.65 -21.42
CA GLN A 392 41.84 -28.44 -21.39
C GLN A 392 41.28 -28.62 -19.97
N TYR A 393 41.74 -29.64 -19.24
CA TYR A 393 41.37 -29.84 -17.84
C TYR A 393 41.82 -28.66 -16.96
N ARG A 394 43.06 -28.20 -17.11
CA ARG A 394 43.63 -27.06 -16.36
C ARG A 394 42.98 -25.72 -16.69
N ALA A 395 42.47 -25.58 -17.91
CA ALA A 395 41.68 -24.42 -18.34
C ALA A 395 40.26 -24.45 -17.74
N ALA A 396 39.68 -25.64 -17.59
CA ALA A 396 38.35 -25.80 -17.03
C ALA A 396 38.32 -25.57 -15.50
N THR A 397 39.42 -25.86 -14.79
CA THR A 397 39.58 -25.61 -13.35
C THR A 397 40.05 -24.20 -12.99
N SER A 398 40.53 -23.40 -13.95
CA SER A 398 41.11 -22.08 -13.68
C SER A 398 40.09 -21.09 -13.08
N VAL A 399 38.83 -21.11 -13.55
CA VAL A 399 37.72 -20.31 -13.01
C VAL A 399 37.50 -20.65 -11.53
N PHE A 400 37.35 -21.94 -11.20
CA PHE A 400 37.20 -22.40 -9.83
C PHE A 400 38.36 -21.95 -8.93
N VAL A 401 39.60 -22.18 -9.36
CA VAL A 401 40.80 -21.80 -8.60
C VAL A 401 40.85 -20.29 -8.35
N HIS A 402 40.49 -19.49 -9.36
CA HIS A 402 40.49 -18.03 -9.24
C HIS A 402 39.40 -17.52 -8.28
N ILE A 403 38.22 -18.16 -8.26
CA ILE A 403 37.15 -17.90 -7.30
C ILE A 403 37.60 -18.29 -5.88
N VAL A 404 38.24 -19.44 -5.71
CA VAL A 404 38.74 -19.87 -4.39
C VAL A 404 39.78 -18.87 -3.87
N ARG A 405 40.73 -18.42 -4.71
CA ARG A 405 41.72 -17.40 -4.32
C ARG A 405 41.07 -16.10 -3.86
N TYR A 406 40.03 -15.67 -4.58
CA TYR A 406 39.22 -14.53 -4.16
C TYR A 406 38.59 -14.75 -2.76
N ARG A 407 37.99 -15.92 -2.53
CA ARG A 407 37.40 -16.28 -1.21
C ARG A 407 38.42 -16.31 -0.08
N LEU A 408 39.65 -16.72 -0.38
CA LEU A 408 40.75 -16.67 0.58
C LEU A 408 41.09 -15.23 0.96
N ILE A 409 41.10 -14.30 0.00
CA ILE A 409 41.29 -12.86 0.26
C ILE A 409 40.17 -12.35 1.17
N CYS A 410 38.90 -12.65 0.88
CA CYS A 410 37.77 -12.29 1.76
C CYS A 410 37.96 -12.84 3.19
N GLY A 411 38.38 -14.10 3.31
CA GLY A 411 38.65 -14.73 4.61
C GLY A 411 39.76 -14.02 5.39
N LYS A 412 40.85 -13.62 4.72
CA LYS A 412 41.93 -12.83 5.32
C LYS A 412 41.44 -11.45 5.77
N ILE A 413 40.61 -10.79 4.96
CA ILE A 413 39.98 -9.50 5.28
C ILE A 413 39.14 -9.61 6.56
N ILE A 414 38.28 -10.63 6.68
CA ILE A 414 37.47 -10.88 7.89
C ILE A 414 38.38 -11.10 9.11
N ASN A 415 39.38 -11.98 9.00
CA ASN A 415 40.26 -12.28 10.13
C ASN A 415 41.10 -11.06 10.57
N ALA A 416 41.56 -10.22 9.64
CA ALA A 416 42.38 -9.05 9.92
C ALA A 416 41.59 -7.84 10.44
N LEU A 417 40.35 -7.64 9.98
CA LEU A 417 39.53 -6.48 10.34
C LEU A 417 38.63 -6.71 11.57
N HIS A 418 38.33 -7.97 11.93
CA HIS A 418 37.20 -8.28 12.81
C HIS A 418 37.48 -9.21 14.01
N ARG A 419 38.69 -9.77 14.17
CA ARG A 419 39.07 -10.36 15.46
C ARG A 419 39.45 -9.23 16.43
N SER A 420 38.61 -9.04 17.45
CA SER A 420 38.97 -8.25 18.63
C SER A 420 40.16 -8.93 19.32
N ALA A 421 41.37 -8.49 18.99
CA ALA A 421 42.59 -8.97 19.61
C ALA A 421 42.63 -8.49 21.07
N LYS A 422 41.98 -9.24 21.97
CA LYS A 422 42.45 -9.28 23.36
C LYS A 422 43.83 -9.94 23.31
N HIS A 423 44.87 -9.14 23.54
CA HIS A 423 46.29 -9.49 23.64
C HIS A 423 47.03 -9.82 22.34
N VAL A 424 47.29 -8.81 21.50
CA VAL A 424 48.66 -8.53 21.01
C VAL A 424 48.78 -7.02 20.84
N THR A 425 49.73 -6.40 21.54
CA THR A 425 50.14 -5.00 21.36
C THR A 425 50.82 -4.88 19.99
N VAL A 426 50.02 -4.82 18.93
CA VAL A 426 50.53 -4.53 17.59
C VAL A 426 50.51 -3.00 17.41
N PRO A 427 51.66 -2.35 17.17
CA PRO A 427 51.69 -0.90 16.97
C PRO A 427 50.81 -0.47 15.78
N ASN A 428 50.13 0.67 15.91
CA ASN A 428 49.17 1.21 14.91
C ASN A 428 49.73 1.29 13.47
N THR A 429 51.05 1.27 13.29
CA THR A 429 51.75 1.20 12.00
C THR A 429 51.46 -0.08 11.19
N SER A 430 51.13 -1.19 11.86
CA SER A 430 50.95 -2.50 11.21
C SER A 430 49.60 -2.70 10.51
N TYR A 431 48.54 -1.98 10.91
CA TYR A 431 47.22 -2.12 10.30
C TYR A 431 47.16 -1.52 8.89
N GLU A 432 47.79 -0.37 8.67
CA GLU A 432 47.88 0.24 7.34
C GLU A 432 48.76 -0.58 6.39
N GLU A 433 49.83 -1.18 6.90
CA GLU A 433 50.66 -2.15 6.16
C GLU A 433 49.85 -3.38 5.76
N MET A 434 49.08 -3.98 6.66
CA MET A 434 48.21 -5.13 6.36
C MET A 434 47.11 -4.77 5.36
N ARG A 435 46.45 -3.61 5.50
CA ARG A 435 45.46 -3.13 4.54
C ARG A 435 46.08 -2.94 3.16
N THR A 436 47.26 -2.34 3.09
CA THR A 436 47.97 -2.10 1.83
C THR A 436 48.41 -3.42 1.18
N ALA A 437 48.85 -4.39 1.99
CA ALA A 437 49.18 -5.74 1.52
C ALA A 437 47.95 -6.47 0.94
N LEU A 438 46.79 -6.42 1.62
CA LEU A 438 45.54 -7.01 1.13
C LEU A 438 45.00 -6.30 -0.12
N ALA A 439 45.11 -4.97 -0.18
CA ALA A 439 44.74 -4.19 -1.36
C ALA A 439 45.62 -4.55 -2.58
N ARG A 440 46.91 -4.81 -2.34
CA ARG A 440 47.84 -5.28 -3.38
C ARG A 440 47.50 -6.70 -3.81
N GLU A 441 47.23 -7.62 -2.88
CA GLU A 441 46.84 -8.99 -3.20
C GLU A 441 45.51 -9.03 -4.01
N LEU A 442 44.53 -8.19 -3.66
CA LEU A 442 43.28 -8.02 -4.40
C LEU A 442 43.50 -7.43 -5.80
N GLN A 443 44.42 -6.48 -5.95
CA GLN A 443 44.80 -5.91 -7.24
C GLN A 443 45.49 -6.95 -8.13
N GLU A 444 46.44 -7.71 -7.58
CA GLU A 444 47.15 -8.80 -8.27
C GLU A 444 46.13 -9.85 -8.75
N TRP A 445 45.22 -10.28 -7.86
CA TRP A 445 44.11 -11.16 -8.22
C TRP A 445 43.27 -10.61 -9.38
N HIS A 446 42.86 -9.35 -9.33
CA HIS A 446 42.06 -8.74 -10.42
C HIS A 446 42.84 -8.66 -11.74
N THR A 447 44.14 -8.37 -11.72
CA THR A 447 44.96 -8.35 -12.95
C THR A 447 45.09 -9.73 -13.59
N GLU A 448 45.07 -10.80 -12.79
CA GLU A 448 45.15 -12.18 -13.28
C GLU A 448 43.85 -12.68 -13.92
N THR A 449 42.74 -11.92 -13.85
CA THR A 449 41.50 -12.22 -14.59
C THR A 449 41.73 -12.28 -16.10
N ALA A 450 42.73 -11.55 -16.61
CA ALA A 450 43.15 -11.59 -18.02
C ALA A 450 43.64 -12.98 -18.48
N ASN A 451 44.02 -13.86 -17.54
CA ASN A 451 44.48 -15.22 -17.83
C ASN A 451 43.34 -16.26 -17.80
N LEU A 452 42.10 -15.84 -17.55
CA LEU A 452 40.93 -16.73 -17.51
C LEU A 452 40.26 -16.84 -18.89
N PRO A 453 39.65 -18.00 -19.19
CA PRO A 453 38.85 -18.19 -20.41
C PRO A 453 37.47 -17.48 -20.29
N LEU A 454 37.47 -16.15 -20.29
CA LEU A 454 36.26 -15.31 -20.18
C LEU A 454 35.71 -14.92 -21.56
N VAL A 455 34.39 -14.73 -21.64
CA VAL A 455 33.70 -14.32 -22.87
C VAL A 455 33.68 -12.79 -22.97
N LYS A 456 34.12 -12.23 -24.10
CA LYS A 456 34.10 -10.76 -24.35
C LYS A 456 32.78 -10.32 -24.96
N SER A 457 32.23 -9.20 -24.49
CA SER A 457 30.88 -8.68 -24.78
C SER A 457 30.61 -8.18 -26.22
N ASP A 458 31.53 -8.34 -27.18
CA ASP A 458 31.51 -7.55 -28.44
C ASP A 458 30.86 -8.21 -29.67
N THR A 459 30.18 -9.36 -29.56
CA THR A 459 29.53 -9.98 -30.74
C THR A 459 28.02 -10.08 -30.58
N ALA A 460 27.32 -9.14 -31.22
CA ALA A 460 25.87 -9.06 -31.38
C ALA A 460 25.25 -10.16 -32.27
N ALA A 461 25.73 -11.40 -32.20
CA ALA A 461 25.21 -12.51 -33.00
C ALA A 461 25.38 -13.86 -32.27
N SER A 462 24.33 -14.24 -31.53
CA SER A 462 23.87 -15.60 -31.14
C SER A 462 23.62 -15.75 -29.62
N PRO A 463 22.38 -16.07 -29.18
CA PRO A 463 22.02 -16.20 -27.76
C PRO A 463 22.36 -17.61 -27.24
N VAL A 464 23.66 -17.92 -27.10
CA VAL A 464 24.11 -19.24 -26.64
C VAL A 464 24.90 -19.15 -25.33
N SER A 465 24.23 -19.49 -24.23
CA SER A 465 24.73 -20.07 -22.97
C SER A 465 26.03 -19.49 -22.36
N GLY A 466 25.94 -18.37 -21.64
CA GLY A 466 27.03 -17.87 -20.80
C GLY A 466 26.70 -17.93 -19.31
N SER A 467 27.49 -18.66 -18.51
CA SER A 467 27.46 -18.54 -17.05
C SER A 467 28.09 -17.21 -16.63
N SER A 468 27.55 -16.58 -15.58
CA SER A 468 28.10 -15.32 -15.05
C SER A 468 29.54 -15.43 -14.55
N PHE A 469 29.96 -16.63 -14.12
CA PHE A 469 31.36 -16.91 -13.73
C PHE A 469 32.35 -16.85 -14.91
N ARG A 470 31.85 -16.75 -16.16
CA ARG A 470 32.63 -16.56 -17.39
C ARG A 470 32.57 -15.12 -17.94
N SER A 471 31.92 -14.19 -17.24
CA SER A 471 31.88 -12.76 -17.59
C SER A 471 33.01 -11.99 -16.91
N GLU A 472 33.66 -11.08 -17.63
CA GLU A 472 34.69 -10.20 -17.09
C GLU A 472 34.11 -9.18 -16.09
N GLU A 473 32.87 -8.74 -16.32
CA GLU A 473 32.12 -7.81 -15.49
C GLU A 473 31.93 -8.35 -14.08
N TRP A 474 31.71 -9.68 -13.93
CA TRP A 474 31.58 -10.31 -12.62
C TRP A 474 32.81 -10.10 -11.74
N TYR A 475 34.01 -10.35 -12.27
CA TYR A 475 35.26 -10.19 -11.52
C TYR A 475 35.57 -8.71 -11.21
N ARG A 476 35.24 -7.81 -12.14
CA ARG A 476 35.37 -6.36 -11.95
C ARG A 476 34.51 -5.87 -10.78
N LEU A 477 33.27 -6.37 -10.69
CA LEU A 477 32.36 -6.07 -9.59
C LEU A 477 32.89 -6.57 -8.24
N LEU A 478 33.39 -7.81 -8.18
CA LEU A 478 33.97 -8.37 -6.95
C LEU A 478 35.16 -7.52 -6.46
N TYR A 479 36.04 -7.12 -7.38
CA TYR A 479 37.19 -6.25 -7.06
C TYR A 479 36.77 -4.91 -6.45
N HIS A 480 35.79 -4.22 -7.05
CA HIS A 480 35.34 -2.93 -6.52
C HIS A 480 34.64 -3.04 -5.16
N ASN A 481 33.90 -4.13 -4.93
CA ASN A 481 33.23 -4.35 -3.65
C ASN A 481 34.22 -4.59 -2.50
N GLU A 482 35.26 -5.39 -2.72
CA GLU A 482 36.30 -5.62 -1.69
C GLU A 482 37.21 -4.41 -1.51
N LYS A 483 37.50 -3.67 -2.59
CA LYS A 483 38.24 -2.41 -2.50
C LYS A 483 37.51 -1.40 -1.62
N ARG A 484 36.18 -1.36 -1.68
CA ARG A 484 35.34 -0.54 -0.80
C ARG A 484 35.40 -1.04 0.66
N SER A 485 35.33 -2.36 0.85
CA SER A 485 35.44 -3.01 2.16
C SER A 485 36.76 -2.69 2.88
N LEU A 486 37.86 -2.56 2.13
CA LEU A 486 39.16 -2.16 2.67
C LEU A 486 39.26 -0.67 3.06
N SER A 487 38.40 0.20 2.53
CA SER A 487 38.49 1.66 2.73
C SER A 487 37.79 2.17 3.99
N VAL A 488 36.74 1.48 4.47
CA VAL A 488 35.86 1.97 5.53
C VAL A 488 36.10 1.21 6.84
N ARG A 489 36.64 1.89 7.86
CA ARG A 489 37.11 1.25 9.11
C ARG A 489 35.98 0.71 10.02
N ASN A 490 34.72 1.07 9.78
CA ASN A 490 33.59 0.75 10.66
C ASN A 490 32.27 0.35 9.96
N ASP A 491 32.24 0.16 8.63
CA ASP A 491 30.97 0.03 7.90
C ASP A 491 30.94 -1.18 6.95
N LEU A 492 31.35 -2.33 7.48
CA LEU A 492 31.30 -3.60 6.74
C LEU A 492 29.86 -4.10 6.53
N VAL A 493 28.88 -3.59 7.28
CA VAL A 493 27.46 -3.97 7.15
C VAL A 493 26.93 -3.61 5.76
N SER A 494 27.33 -2.46 5.21
CA SER A 494 26.98 -2.09 3.84
C SER A 494 27.70 -2.96 2.80
N CYS A 495 28.97 -3.32 3.00
CA CYS A 495 29.71 -4.09 1.99
C CYS A 495 29.34 -5.59 1.99
N ILE A 496 29.01 -6.17 3.16
CA ILE A 496 28.51 -7.55 3.29
C ILE A 496 27.09 -7.67 2.70
N MET A 497 26.21 -6.68 2.93
CA MET A 497 24.89 -6.64 2.29
C MET A 497 25.00 -6.59 0.77
N PHE A 498 25.95 -5.80 0.24
CA PHE A 498 26.24 -5.82 -1.20
C PHE A 498 26.73 -7.19 -1.65
N TYR A 499 27.57 -7.87 -0.88
CA TYR A 499 28.13 -9.17 -1.24
C TYR A 499 27.07 -10.29 -1.37
N VAL A 500 26.11 -10.33 -0.43
CA VAL A 500 25.04 -11.33 -0.39
C VAL A 500 23.94 -11.01 -1.41
N MET A 501 23.62 -9.72 -1.59
CA MET A 501 22.73 -9.29 -2.68
C MET A 501 23.36 -9.52 -4.06
N PHE A 502 24.67 -9.33 -4.22
CA PHE A 502 25.33 -9.46 -5.52
C PHE A 502 25.64 -10.88 -5.96
N TYR A 503 25.86 -11.82 -5.04
CA TYR A 503 25.95 -13.24 -5.43
C TYR A 503 24.64 -13.73 -6.08
N HIS A 504 23.51 -13.12 -5.70
CA HIS A 504 22.23 -13.31 -6.38
C HIS A 504 22.05 -12.42 -7.63
N LEU A 505 22.54 -11.17 -7.65
CA LEU A 505 22.40 -10.29 -8.83
C LEU A 505 23.26 -10.69 -10.02
N VAL A 506 24.45 -11.28 -9.84
CA VAL A 506 25.31 -11.57 -11.00
C VAL A 506 25.01 -12.93 -11.63
N GLU A 507 24.44 -13.90 -10.92
CA GLU A 507 23.86 -15.08 -11.59
C GLU A 507 22.64 -14.71 -12.44
N MET A 508 21.94 -13.61 -12.13
CA MET A 508 20.91 -13.03 -13.00
C MET A 508 21.49 -12.34 -14.25
N ALA A 509 22.80 -12.06 -14.32
CA ALA A 509 23.40 -11.29 -15.41
C ALA A 509 23.54 -12.05 -16.74
N GLY A 510 23.32 -13.38 -16.75
CA GLY A 510 23.25 -14.18 -17.97
C GLY A 510 22.00 -13.90 -18.84
N SER A 511 21.01 -13.16 -18.32
CA SER A 511 19.82 -12.74 -19.07
C SER A 511 19.88 -11.29 -19.56
N VAL A 512 21.02 -10.60 -19.46
CA VAL A 512 21.11 -9.17 -19.83
C VAL A 512 21.19 -8.95 -21.34
N ALA A 513 21.34 -9.99 -22.17
CA ALA A 513 21.26 -9.82 -23.63
C ALA A 513 19.83 -9.84 -24.21
N GLU A 514 18.80 -10.18 -23.42
CA GLU A 514 17.39 -9.98 -23.81
C GLU A 514 16.57 -9.15 -22.80
N ALA A 515 17.09 -8.93 -21.58
CA ALA A 515 16.50 -8.01 -20.59
C ALA A 515 17.10 -6.60 -20.60
N GLU A 516 17.89 -6.24 -21.62
CA GLU A 516 18.28 -4.85 -21.91
C GLU A 516 17.11 -4.01 -22.46
N VAL A 517 15.93 -4.15 -21.84
CA VAL A 517 14.81 -3.23 -22.02
C VAL A 517 14.19 -2.77 -20.70
N LEU A 518 14.29 -3.48 -19.55
CA LEU A 518 13.59 -3.04 -18.32
C LEU A 518 14.37 -3.33 -17.02
N GLY A 519 14.81 -2.28 -16.33
CA GLY A 519 15.53 -2.29 -15.04
C GLY A 519 14.65 -2.63 -13.81
N PRO A 520 15.11 -2.40 -12.55
CA PRO A 520 14.27 -2.60 -11.37
C PRO A 520 12.97 -1.84 -11.53
N VAL A 521 11.82 -2.49 -11.30
CA VAL A 521 10.50 -1.86 -11.41
C VAL A 521 10.51 -0.63 -10.48
N PRO A 522 10.52 0.59 -11.04
CA PRO A 522 10.69 1.79 -10.25
C PRO A 522 9.46 2.00 -9.35
N PRO A 523 9.50 2.90 -8.35
CA PRO A 523 8.28 3.26 -7.64
C PRO A 523 7.19 3.71 -8.61
N ILE A 524 5.97 3.23 -8.40
CA ILE A 524 4.82 3.76 -9.15
C ILE A 524 4.60 5.19 -8.70
N ARG A 525 4.39 6.08 -9.67
CA ARG A 525 4.06 7.49 -9.44
C ARG A 525 2.59 7.69 -9.76
N ILE A 526 1.80 8.03 -8.75
CA ILE A 526 0.35 8.18 -8.86
C ILE A 526 0.01 9.63 -8.51
N GLY A 527 -0.64 10.33 -9.44
CA GLY A 527 -1.07 11.71 -9.23
C GLY A 527 -2.58 11.79 -8.98
N ASN A 528 -2.99 12.49 -7.94
CA ASN A 528 -4.41 12.74 -7.69
C ASN A 528 -4.81 14.12 -8.22
N VAL A 529 -5.94 14.20 -8.95
CA VAL A 529 -6.40 15.42 -9.64
C VAL A 529 -7.73 15.97 -9.12
N SER A 530 -8.32 15.35 -8.10
CA SER A 530 -9.59 15.79 -7.51
C SER A 530 -9.75 15.22 -6.12
N GLY A 531 -10.11 16.07 -5.16
CA GLY A 531 -10.56 15.64 -3.82
C GLY A 531 -12.04 15.93 -3.52
N ALA A 532 -12.79 16.48 -4.47
CA ALA A 532 -14.21 16.77 -4.33
C ALA A 532 -14.88 17.03 -5.68
N THR A 533 -16.21 16.95 -5.74
CA THR A 533 -16.94 17.48 -6.90
C THR A 533 -16.64 18.97 -7.12
N GLY A 534 -16.47 19.37 -8.38
CA GLY A 534 -16.21 20.77 -8.72
C GLY A 534 -14.84 21.30 -8.28
N ASP A 535 -13.88 20.42 -7.97
CA ASP A 535 -12.47 20.79 -7.81
C ASP A 535 -11.89 21.37 -9.13
N HIS A 536 -10.62 21.74 -9.14
CA HIS A 536 -10.00 22.53 -10.20
C HIS A 536 -10.24 21.93 -11.61
N PRO A 537 -10.88 22.69 -12.54
CA PRO A 537 -11.34 22.15 -13.82
C PRO A 537 -10.22 21.72 -14.76
N HIS A 538 -8.98 22.17 -14.55
CA HIS A 538 -7.80 21.83 -15.35
C HIS A 538 -6.77 20.98 -14.58
N ALA A 539 -7.17 20.32 -13.49
CA ALA A 539 -6.23 19.54 -12.66
C ALA A 539 -5.60 18.38 -13.43
N MET A 540 -6.42 17.62 -14.19
CA MET A 540 -5.94 16.51 -15.01
C MET A 540 -4.94 16.97 -16.07
N SER A 541 -5.24 18.05 -16.82
CA SER A 541 -4.31 18.55 -17.84
C SER A 541 -2.99 19.04 -17.23
N ARG A 542 -3.02 19.71 -16.06
CA ARG A 542 -1.80 20.07 -15.30
C ARG A 542 -0.97 18.85 -14.89
N MET A 543 -1.63 17.81 -14.39
CA MET A 543 -0.99 16.56 -13.98
C MET A 543 -0.33 15.84 -15.17
N VAL A 544 -1.03 15.79 -16.31
CA VAL A 544 -0.49 15.22 -17.55
C VAL A 544 0.75 15.98 -18.02
N ARG A 545 0.72 17.33 -17.98
CA ARG A 545 1.84 18.17 -18.41
C ARG A 545 3.08 18.04 -17.52
N SER A 546 2.90 18.15 -16.20
CA SER A 546 4.00 18.40 -15.25
C SER A 546 4.18 17.34 -14.15
N GLY A 547 3.28 16.37 -14.03
CA GLY A 547 3.31 15.37 -12.96
C GLY A 547 4.30 14.22 -13.18
N ASN A 548 4.53 13.84 -14.44
CA ASN A 548 5.34 12.64 -14.80
C ASN A 548 4.86 11.39 -14.05
N VAL A 549 3.56 11.10 -14.14
CA VAL A 549 2.90 10.00 -13.40
C VAL A 549 2.61 8.83 -14.33
N HIS A 550 2.54 7.63 -13.74
CA HIS A 550 2.13 6.41 -14.44
C HIS A 550 0.60 6.28 -14.46
N VAL A 551 -0.04 6.72 -13.38
CA VAL A 551 -1.49 6.64 -13.18
C VAL A 551 -2.01 7.96 -12.65
N ILE A 552 -3.11 8.43 -13.23
CA ILE A 552 -3.91 9.52 -12.69
C ILE A 552 -5.12 8.94 -11.96
N THR A 553 -5.32 9.41 -10.73
CA THR A 553 -6.50 9.10 -9.93
C THR A 553 -7.26 10.38 -9.59
N GLY A 554 -8.49 10.25 -9.13
CA GLY A 554 -9.21 11.35 -8.50
C GLY A 554 -10.41 10.83 -7.73
N ASP A 555 -10.78 11.57 -6.70
CA ASP A 555 -11.96 11.36 -5.89
C ASP A 555 -12.96 12.51 -6.14
N TRP A 556 -14.18 12.14 -6.54
CA TRP A 556 -15.29 13.08 -6.72
C TRP A 556 -16.45 12.82 -5.75
N LEU A 557 -16.34 11.84 -4.85
CA LEU A 557 -17.48 11.29 -4.13
C LEU A 557 -17.41 11.53 -2.62
N SER A 558 -18.31 12.38 -2.12
CA SER A 558 -18.72 12.38 -0.72
C SER A 558 -20.08 11.70 -0.52
N GLU A 559 -20.45 11.40 0.72
CA GLU A 559 -21.81 10.95 1.03
C GLU A 559 -22.89 11.95 0.57
N MET A 560 -22.59 13.25 0.62
CA MET A 560 -23.48 14.30 0.10
C MET A 560 -23.67 14.18 -1.42
N ASN A 561 -22.59 13.92 -2.17
CA ASN A 561 -22.63 13.80 -3.63
C ASN A 561 -23.52 12.65 -4.08
N ILE A 562 -23.35 11.49 -3.47
CA ILE A 562 -24.15 10.30 -3.80
C ILE A 562 -25.63 10.59 -3.52
N ALA A 563 -25.95 11.26 -2.42
CA ALA A 563 -27.32 11.64 -2.09
C ALA A 563 -27.95 12.58 -3.15
N TRP A 564 -27.20 13.56 -3.66
CA TRP A 564 -27.66 14.44 -4.74
C TRP A 564 -27.76 13.74 -6.10
N ASN A 565 -26.81 12.85 -6.41
CA ASN A 565 -26.83 12.04 -7.63
C ASN A 565 -28.04 11.09 -7.64
N ALA A 566 -28.45 10.58 -6.47
CA ALA A 566 -29.66 9.76 -6.34
C ALA A 566 -30.91 10.57 -6.71
N ILE A 567 -31.05 11.78 -6.17
CA ILE A 567 -32.16 12.69 -6.52
C ILE A 567 -32.14 13.01 -8.02
N THR A 568 -30.96 13.29 -8.58
CA THR A 568 -30.81 13.68 -9.99
C THR A 568 -31.21 12.52 -10.93
N LYS A 569 -30.69 11.32 -10.68
CA LYS A 569 -31.01 10.10 -11.45
C LYS A 569 -32.50 9.75 -11.38
N GLN A 570 -33.14 9.94 -10.22
CA GLN A 570 -34.56 9.60 -10.02
C GLN A 570 -35.54 10.67 -10.53
N GLU A 571 -35.24 11.96 -10.32
CA GLU A 571 -36.21 13.04 -10.50
C GLU A 571 -35.92 13.93 -11.73
N VAL A 572 -34.68 13.96 -12.23
CA VAL A 572 -34.27 14.82 -13.35
C VAL A 572 -34.11 14.02 -14.64
N ASP A 573 -33.15 13.11 -14.68
CA ASP A 573 -32.80 12.33 -15.88
C ASP A 573 -32.09 11.01 -15.48
N PRO A 574 -32.61 9.84 -15.88
CA PRO A 574 -31.98 8.55 -15.62
C PRO A 574 -30.56 8.38 -16.21
N ASP A 575 -30.19 9.17 -17.23
CA ASP A 575 -28.87 9.15 -17.86
C ASP A 575 -27.85 10.05 -17.15
N LEU A 576 -28.21 10.60 -15.98
CA LEU A 576 -27.34 11.37 -15.08
C LEU A 576 -27.03 10.60 -13.80
N GLY A 577 -26.31 11.23 -12.87
CA GLY A 577 -25.92 10.62 -11.59
C GLY A 577 -24.49 10.07 -11.54
N TYR A 578 -23.63 10.51 -12.47
CA TYR A 578 -22.17 10.44 -12.43
C TYR A 578 -21.58 11.85 -12.42
N GLU A 579 -20.26 11.95 -12.20
CA GLU A 579 -19.56 13.22 -12.02
C GLU A 579 -19.06 13.78 -13.35
N ASN A 580 -19.75 14.81 -13.87
CA ASN A 580 -19.46 15.41 -15.18
C ASN A 580 -18.10 16.12 -15.24
N GLY A 581 -17.60 16.63 -14.10
CA GLY A 581 -16.29 17.28 -14.03
C GLY A 581 -15.13 16.36 -14.43
N PHE A 582 -15.22 15.06 -14.13
CA PHE A 582 -14.25 14.08 -14.62
C PHE A 582 -14.28 13.96 -16.14
N TYR A 583 -15.47 13.86 -16.74
CA TYR A 583 -15.62 13.75 -18.19
C TYR A 583 -15.04 14.98 -18.91
N GLU A 584 -15.29 16.19 -18.40
CA GLU A 584 -14.75 17.43 -18.95
C GLU A 584 -13.22 17.49 -18.86
N GLN A 585 -12.66 17.11 -17.71
CA GLN A 585 -11.21 17.01 -17.52
C GLN A 585 -10.55 16.00 -18.46
N LEU A 586 -11.19 14.85 -18.65
CA LEU A 586 -10.71 13.82 -19.56
C LEU A 586 -10.78 14.29 -21.02
N ASP A 587 -11.89 14.90 -21.47
CA ASP A 587 -12.03 15.42 -22.84
C ASP A 587 -11.00 16.51 -23.17
N GLU A 588 -10.60 17.33 -22.17
CA GLU A 588 -9.56 18.35 -22.34
C GLU A 588 -8.20 17.75 -22.73
N CYS A 589 -7.81 16.61 -22.13
CA CYS A 589 -6.44 16.09 -22.23
C CYS A 589 -6.32 14.62 -22.64
N LEU A 590 -7.39 14.02 -23.17
CA LEU A 590 -7.42 12.61 -23.60
C LEU A 590 -6.28 12.28 -24.57
N ASP A 591 -6.03 13.15 -25.55
CA ASP A 591 -4.98 12.96 -26.56
C ASP A 591 -3.59 12.86 -25.93
N ASP A 592 -3.29 13.72 -24.95
CA ASP A 592 -2.01 13.69 -24.24
C ASP A 592 -1.87 12.46 -23.32
N ILE A 593 -2.97 12.03 -22.68
CA ILE A 593 -3.03 10.79 -21.89
C ILE A 593 -2.74 9.58 -22.78
N MET A 594 -3.31 9.56 -23.99
CA MET A 594 -3.10 8.51 -24.98
C MET A 594 -1.65 8.52 -25.51
N GLN A 595 -1.10 9.70 -25.79
CA GLN A 595 0.28 9.84 -26.26
C GLN A 595 1.33 9.41 -25.23
N ARG A 596 1.08 9.65 -23.94
CA ARG A 596 2.07 9.45 -22.85
C ARG A 596 1.99 8.10 -22.12
N ASP A 597 1.13 7.20 -22.57
CA ASP A 597 0.92 5.91 -21.89
C ASP A 597 0.42 6.01 -20.44
N ILE A 598 -0.36 7.05 -20.11
CA ILE A 598 -0.91 7.24 -18.76
C ILE A 598 -2.22 6.45 -18.61
N ARG A 599 -2.38 5.77 -17.47
CA ARG A 599 -3.64 5.11 -17.09
C ARG A 599 -4.48 6.02 -16.22
N VAL A 600 -5.80 5.90 -16.28
CA VAL A 600 -6.75 6.70 -15.50
C VAL A 600 -7.64 5.78 -14.68
N VAL A 601 -7.71 5.99 -13.37
CA VAL A 601 -8.60 5.24 -12.47
C VAL A 601 -9.43 6.24 -11.67
N THR A 602 -10.75 6.12 -11.71
CA THR A 602 -11.65 7.10 -11.09
C THR A 602 -12.83 6.44 -10.40
N ASN A 603 -13.40 7.09 -9.38
CA ASN A 603 -14.70 6.76 -8.79
C ASN A 603 -15.83 7.68 -9.30
N ALA A 604 -15.59 8.46 -10.36
CA ALA A 604 -16.57 9.40 -10.92
C ALA A 604 -17.86 8.75 -11.46
N GLY A 605 -17.94 7.41 -11.54
CA GLY A 605 -19.17 6.70 -11.90
C GLY A 605 -20.31 6.95 -10.92
N ALA A 606 -20.00 7.26 -9.65
CA ALA A 606 -20.97 7.55 -8.60
C ALA A 606 -22.11 6.51 -8.54
N LEU A 607 -23.34 6.89 -8.91
CA LEU A 607 -24.53 6.00 -8.94
C LEU A 607 -24.89 5.55 -10.35
N ASN A 608 -24.15 5.97 -11.37
CA ASN A 608 -24.44 5.66 -12.77
C ASN A 608 -23.16 5.42 -13.57
N THR A 609 -22.39 4.44 -13.11
CA THR A 609 -21.15 3.98 -13.73
C THR A 609 -21.35 3.60 -15.19
N ASP A 610 -22.48 2.98 -15.53
CA ASP A 610 -22.82 2.60 -16.91
C ASP A 610 -22.90 3.80 -17.86
N ALA A 611 -23.64 4.85 -17.47
CA ALA A 611 -23.79 6.02 -18.34
C ALA A 611 -22.47 6.78 -18.52
N LEU A 612 -21.64 6.89 -17.48
CA LEU A 612 -20.30 7.49 -17.62
C LEU A 612 -19.41 6.63 -18.51
N TYR A 613 -19.43 5.31 -18.33
CA TYR A 613 -18.68 4.36 -19.14
C TYR A 613 -19.02 4.49 -20.63
N ASP A 614 -20.30 4.53 -20.98
CA ASP A 614 -20.73 4.70 -22.36
C ASP A 614 -20.29 6.04 -22.96
N LYS A 615 -20.36 7.12 -22.17
CA LYS A 615 -19.86 8.44 -22.58
C LYS A 615 -18.37 8.45 -22.83
N VAL A 616 -17.57 7.87 -21.93
CA VAL A 616 -16.11 7.81 -22.06
C VAL A 616 -15.69 6.95 -23.25
N ARG A 617 -16.36 5.82 -23.46
CA ARG A 617 -16.15 4.99 -24.66
C ARG A 617 -16.46 5.76 -25.93
N GLY A 618 -17.62 6.43 -26.00
CA GLY A 618 -17.98 7.26 -27.16
C GLY A 618 -17.02 8.42 -27.40
N LEU A 619 -16.45 8.99 -26.33
CA LEU A 619 -15.40 10.00 -26.43
C LEU A 619 -14.11 9.42 -27.05
N CYS A 620 -13.66 8.26 -26.58
CA CYS A 620 -12.49 7.57 -27.13
C CYS A 620 -12.69 7.25 -28.63
N GLU A 621 -13.85 6.71 -29.01
CA GLU A 621 -14.21 6.44 -30.41
C GLU A 621 -14.17 7.72 -31.27
N LYS A 622 -14.79 8.81 -30.78
CA LYS A 622 -14.84 10.10 -31.48
C LYS A 622 -13.45 10.71 -31.70
N ARG A 623 -12.53 10.49 -30.77
CA ARG A 623 -11.13 11.00 -30.81
C ARG A 623 -10.18 10.07 -31.57
N GLY A 624 -10.66 8.92 -32.07
CA GLY A 624 -9.86 7.97 -32.86
C GLY A 624 -9.15 6.88 -32.04
N TYR A 625 -9.52 6.71 -30.77
CA TYR A 625 -8.98 5.68 -29.87
C TYR A 625 -10.01 4.57 -29.60
N ALA A 626 -10.69 4.09 -30.64
CA ALA A 626 -11.70 3.02 -30.49
C ALA A 626 -11.13 1.71 -29.92
N ASP A 627 -9.83 1.45 -30.13
CA ASP A 627 -9.12 0.28 -29.58
C ASP A 627 -8.72 0.45 -28.10
N CYS A 628 -8.93 1.63 -27.51
CA CYS A 628 -8.66 1.86 -26.10
C CYS A 628 -9.62 1.05 -25.23
N VAL A 629 -9.07 0.16 -24.41
CA VAL A 629 -9.87 -0.63 -23.49
C VAL A 629 -10.31 0.24 -22.31
N VAL A 630 -11.62 0.39 -22.16
CA VAL A 630 -12.27 1.05 -21.02
C VAL A 630 -12.93 -0.03 -20.18
N ALA A 631 -12.85 0.08 -18.87
CA ALA A 631 -13.49 -0.86 -17.94
C ALA A 631 -14.37 -0.11 -16.96
N LYS A 632 -15.44 -0.78 -16.52
CA LYS A 632 -16.28 -0.35 -15.40
C LYS A 632 -16.25 -1.38 -14.28
N VAL A 633 -16.07 -0.92 -13.05
CA VAL A 633 -16.11 -1.75 -11.84
C VAL A 633 -17.46 -1.53 -11.16
N LEU A 634 -18.17 -2.63 -10.90
CA LEU A 634 -19.56 -2.69 -10.46
C LEU A 634 -19.71 -3.57 -9.20
N GLY A 635 -20.88 -3.50 -8.58
CA GLY A 635 -21.23 -4.18 -7.33
C GLY A 635 -21.35 -3.24 -6.14
N ASP A 636 -21.03 -1.96 -6.32
CA ASP A 636 -21.21 -0.92 -5.32
C ASP A 636 -22.70 -0.57 -5.08
N ASP A 637 -23.54 -0.53 -6.12
CA ASP A 637 -24.99 -0.35 -5.94
C ASP A 637 -25.61 -1.61 -5.33
N VAL A 638 -25.93 -1.53 -4.04
CA VAL A 638 -26.52 -2.63 -3.26
C VAL A 638 -27.98 -2.33 -2.92
N SER A 639 -28.63 -1.41 -3.66
CA SER A 639 -30.02 -1.01 -3.42
C SER A 639 -30.99 -2.20 -3.46
N ASP A 640 -30.74 -3.18 -4.36
CA ASP A 640 -31.57 -4.41 -4.48
C ASP A 640 -31.29 -5.43 -3.37
N VAL A 641 -30.13 -5.34 -2.71
CA VAL A 641 -29.77 -6.18 -1.56
C VAL A 641 -30.43 -5.65 -0.29
N VAL A 642 -30.64 -4.34 -0.21
CA VAL A 642 -31.31 -3.69 0.92
C VAL A 642 -32.79 -4.09 0.96
N GLY A 643 -33.18 -4.83 1.99
CA GLY A 643 -34.54 -5.36 2.19
C GLY A 643 -34.65 -6.87 2.03
N ARG A 644 -33.58 -7.55 1.61
CA ARG A 644 -33.47 -9.01 1.66
C ARG A 644 -33.46 -9.50 3.12
N ARG A 645 -34.33 -10.47 3.44
CA ARG A 645 -34.48 -10.99 4.82
C ARG A 645 -33.27 -11.78 5.33
N ASP A 646 -32.42 -12.25 4.42
CA ASP A 646 -31.22 -13.05 4.72
C ASP A 646 -29.97 -12.19 5.00
N VAL A 647 -30.04 -10.87 4.82
CA VAL A 647 -28.91 -9.95 5.06
C VAL A 647 -29.24 -9.03 6.23
N HIS A 648 -28.49 -9.17 7.33
CA HIS A 648 -28.64 -8.30 8.49
C HIS A 648 -27.72 -7.08 8.36
N ILE A 649 -28.32 -5.88 8.43
CA ILE A 649 -27.62 -4.59 8.25
C ILE A 649 -27.65 -3.83 9.59
N THR A 650 -26.46 -3.61 10.14
CA THR A 650 -26.25 -2.90 11.42
C THR A 650 -25.59 -1.55 11.19
N HIS A 651 -25.83 -0.60 12.09
CA HIS A 651 -25.19 0.72 12.01
C HIS A 651 -23.67 0.61 12.22
N LEU A 652 -22.90 1.44 11.51
CA LEU A 652 -21.44 1.41 11.51
C LEU A 652 -20.84 1.63 12.91
N ASP A 653 -21.42 2.55 13.68
CA ASP A 653 -20.84 3.04 14.95
C ASP A 653 -21.67 2.71 16.19
N HIS A 654 -22.90 2.26 15.98
CA HIS A 654 -23.95 2.10 17.00
C HIS A 654 -24.49 0.67 16.91
N PRO A 655 -23.81 -0.33 17.51
CA PRO A 655 -24.12 -1.74 17.31
C PRO A 655 -25.55 -2.12 17.75
N GLU A 656 -26.18 -1.30 18.59
CA GLU A 656 -27.57 -1.44 19.02
C GLU A 656 -28.60 -0.98 17.99
N GLN A 657 -28.19 -0.29 16.92
CA GLN A 657 -29.05 0.23 15.87
C GLN A 657 -28.97 -0.64 14.62
N SER A 658 -30.13 -0.96 14.05
CA SER A 658 -30.26 -1.71 12.80
C SER A 658 -31.09 -0.94 11.77
N LEU A 659 -30.99 -1.33 10.50
CA LEU A 659 -31.76 -0.67 9.45
C LEU A 659 -33.27 -0.76 9.69
N GLU A 660 -33.77 -1.85 10.28
CA GLU A 660 -35.19 -2.04 10.59
C GLU A 660 -35.69 -1.08 11.68
N SER A 661 -34.79 -0.61 12.55
CA SER A 661 -35.09 0.41 13.56
C SER A 661 -35.08 1.84 13.00
N TRP A 662 -34.56 2.02 11.78
CA TRP A 662 -34.46 3.33 11.14
C TRP A 662 -35.84 3.79 10.63
N ARG A 663 -36.25 4.99 11.03
CA ARG A 663 -37.60 5.55 10.75
C ARG A 663 -37.86 5.92 9.28
N PHE A 664 -36.87 5.75 8.39
CA PHE A 664 -36.94 6.19 7.00
C PHE A 664 -36.94 5.01 6.04
N THR A 665 -37.56 5.21 4.88
CA THR A 665 -37.54 4.23 3.80
C THR A 665 -36.32 4.48 2.91
N PRO A 666 -35.40 3.51 2.77
CA PRO A 666 -34.26 3.61 1.88
C PRO A 666 -34.68 3.93 0.43
N CYS A 667 -33.92 4.79 -0.24
CA CYS A 667 -34.11 5.09 -1.66
C CYS A 667 -32.91 4.69 -2.54
N CYS A 668 -31.71 4.60 -1.95
CA CYS A 668 -30.53 4.02 -2.59
C CYS A 668 -29.55 3.54 -1.52
N ALA A 669 -28.68 2.61 -1.90
CA ALA A 669 -27.62 2.11 -1.04
C ALA A 669 -26.36 1.81 -1.84
N THR A 670 -25.21 2.26 -1.33
CA THR A 670 -23.90 2.10 -1.98
C THR A 670 -22.90 1.50 -1.02
N ALA A 671 -22.31 0.37 -1.39
CA ALA A 671 -21.22 -0.27 -0.70
C ALA A 671 -19.89 0.34 -1.12
N TYR A 672 -18.97 0.47 -0.17
CA TYR A 672 -17.62 0.96 -0.42
C TYR A 672 -16.75 -0.24 -0.82
N ILE A 673 -16.68 -0.53 -2.12
CA ILE A 673 -15.93 -1.69 -2.62
C ILE A 673 -14.41 -1.46 -2.63
N GLY A 674 -13.67 -2.57 -2.56
CA GLY A 674 -12.21 -2.60 -2.54
C GLY A 674 -11.54 -2.43 -3.91
N CYS A 675 -10.21 -2.58 -3.96
CA CYS A 675 -9.37 -2.30 -5.11
C CYS A 675 -9.23 -3.45 -6.11
N TRP A 676 -9.63 -4.68 -5.77
CA TRP A 676 -9.37 -5.85 -6.62
C TRP A 676 -10.08 -5.82 -7.99
N GLY A 677 -11.24 -5.16 -8.10
CA GLY A 677 -11.88 -4.90 -9.40
C GLY A 677 -11.03 -4.00 -10.30
N ILE A 678 -10.37 -3.01 -9.72
CA ILE A 678 -9.44 -2.10 -10.43
C ILE A 678 -8.19 -2.87 -10.87
N VAL A 679 -7.62 -3.68 -9.99
CA VAL A 679 -6.46 -4.53 -10.32
C VAL A 679 -6.79 -5.45 -11.49
N GLN A 680 -7.96 -6.11 -11.46
CA GLN A 680 -8.40 -6.99 -12.53
C GLN A 680 -8.62 -6.22 -13.85
N ALA A 681 -9.24 -5.04 -13.81
CA ALA A 681 -9.41 -4.18 -14.97
C ALA A 681 -8.07 -3.85 -15.65
N LEU A 682 -7.10 -3.39 -14.86
CA LEU A 682 -5.78 -3.00 -15.35
C LEU A 682 -4.97 -4.22 -15.85
N ARG A 683 -5.09 -5.39 -15.20
CA ARG A 683 -4.48 -6.66 -15.66
C ARG A 683 -5.07 -7.11 -17.00
N SER A 684 -6.36 -6.88 -17.23
CA SER A 684 -7.05 -7.15 -18.49
C SER A 684 -6.80 -6.08 -19.57
N GLY A 685 -5.86 -5.15 -19.34
CA GLY A 685 -5.41 -4.16 -20.33
C GLY A 685 -6.25 -2.88 -20.38
N ALA A 686 -7.13 -2.64 -19.40
CA ALA A 686 -7.87 -1.37 -19.33
C ALA A 686 -6.91 -0.20 -19.16
N ARG A 687 -7.14 0.86 -19.93
CA ARG A 687 -6.41 2.12 -19.82
C ARG A 687 -7.17 3.17 -19.03
N ILE A 688 -8.50 3.09 -19.06
CA ILE A 688 -9.40 3.91 -18.27
C ILE A 688 -10.30 2.97 -17.48
N VAL A 689 -10.29 3.10 -16.15
CA VAL A 689 -11.09 2.32 -15.22
C VAL A 689 -12.04 3.26 -14.48
N ILE A 690 -13.33 2.99 -14.61
CA ILE A 690 -14.40 3.79 -14.02
C ILE A 690 -15.07 2.96 -12.93
N CYS A 691 -15.02 3.41 -11.70
CA CYS A 691 -15.71 2.79 -10.58
C CYS A 691 -16.94 3.61 -10.23
N GLY A 692 -17.97 2.95 -9.69
CA GLY A 692 -18.99 3.61 -8.88
C GLY A 692 -18.42 4.00 -7.51
N ARG A 693 -19.14 3.71 -6.43
CA ARG A 693 -18.62 3.92 -5.07
C ARG A 693 -17.61 2.81 -4.70
N CYS A 694 -16.32 3.14 -4.77
CA CYS A 694 -15.26 2.40 -4.08
C CYS A 694 -14.77 3.19 -2.86
N THR A 695 -13.91 2.61 -2.02
CA THR A 695 -13.22 3.44 -1.02
C THR A 695 -12.38 4.50 -1.71
N ASP A 696 -12.27 5.67 -1.08
CA ASP A 696 -11.55 6.84 -1.61
C ASP A 696 -10.07 6.48 -1.89
N ALA A 697 -9.52 5.53 -1.12
CA ALA A 697 -8.19 4.97 -1.28
C ALA A 697 -8.04 3.91 -2.39
N SER A 698 -9.12 3.21 -2.76
CA SER A 698 -9.10 2.06 -3.69
C SER A 698 -8.47 2.38 -5.07
N PRO A 699 -8.68 3.56 -5.69
CA PRO A 699 -8.02 3.94 -6.94
C PRO A 699 -6.49 3.86 -6.89
N VAL A 700 -5.90 4.38 -5.81
CA VAL A 700 -4.44 4.42 -5.62
C VAL A 700 -3.92 3.03 -5.23
N MET A 701 -4.61 2.33 -4.33
CA MET A 701 -4.26 0.96 -3.94
C MET A 701 -4.29 0.00 -5.13
N GLY A 702 -5.34 0.06 -5.94
CA GLY A 702 -5.51 -0.79 -7.12
C GLY A 702 -4.45 -0.53 -8.18
N ALA A 703 -4.07 0.73 -8.38
CA ALA A 703 -2.96 1.10 -9.26
C ALA A 703 -1.63 0.55 -8.76
N ALA A 704 -1.32 0.70 -7.47
CA ALA A 704 -0.09 0.19 -6.87
C ALA A 704 -0.01 -1.35 -6.90
N ALA A 705 -1.09 -2.04 -6.52
CA ALA A 705 -1.16 -3.49 -6.53
C ALA A 705 -1.07 -4.08 -7.96
N TRP A 706 -1.66 -3.42 -8.95
CA TRP A 706 -1.50 -3.80 -10.36
C TRP A 706 -0.05 -3.65 -10.81
N TYR A 707 0.56 -2.49 -10.57
CA TYR A 707 1.89 -2.16 -11.07
C TYR A 707 2.99 -3.04 -10.46
N HIS A 708 2.91 -3.30 -9.16
CA HIS A 708 3.88 -4.14 -8.43
C HIS A 708 3.51 -5.63 -8.43
N GLY A 709 2.37 -6.01 -9.00
CA GLY A 709 1.92 -7.39 -9.07
C GLY A 709 1.57 -8.01 -7.71
N TRP A 710 1.11 -7.21 -6.75
CA TRP A 710 0.79 -7.67 -5.39
C TRP A 710 -0.39 -8.65 -5.36
N ARG A 711 -0.38 -9.53 -4.35
CA ARG A 711 -1.45 -10.47 -4.02
C ARG A 711 -2.30 -9.97 -2.85
N GLU A 712 -3.48 -10.56 -2.67
CA GLU A 712 -4.43 -10.22 -1.61
C GLU A 712 -3.91 -10.44 -0.18
N ASP A 713 -2.91 -11.31 -0.02
CA ASP A 713 -2.32 -11.63 1.29
C ASP A 713 -1.08 -10.80 1.65
N GLN A 714 -0.68 -9.86 0.78
CA GLN A 714 0.43 -8.93 1.00
C GLN A 714 -0.03 -7.68 1.77
N TYR A 715 -0.50 -7.89 2.99
CA TYR A 715 -1.14 -6.85 3.79
C TYR A 715 -0.22 -5.66 4.12
N GLU A 716 1.08 -5.87 4.30
CA GLU A 716 2.02 -4.78 4.62
C GLU A 716 2.09 -3.77 3.47
N GLU A 717 2.23 -4.27 2.24
CA GLU A 717 2.28 -3.48 1.03
C GLU A 717 0.94 -2.77 0.75
N LEU A 718 -0.17 -3.49 0.94
CA LEU A 718 -1.51 -2.93 0.80
C LEU A 718 -1.76 -1.82 1.84
N ALA A 719 -1.34 -2.00 3.09
CA ALA A 719 -1.47 -0.98 4.13
C ALA A 719 -0.60 0.26 3.85
N GLY A 720 0.61 0.06 3.31
CA GLY A 720 1.46 1.13 2.82
C GLY A 720 0.81 1.96 1.70
N SER A 721 0.20 1.29 0.73
CA SER A 721 -0.54 1.98 -0.35
C SER A 721 -1.85 2.63 0.11
N LEU A 722 -2.56 2.04 1.09
CA LEU A 722 -3.71 2.66 1.74
C LEU A 722 -3.32 3.99 2.41
N LEU A 723 -2.19 4.01 3.13
CA LEU A 723 -1.67 5.23 3.74
C LEU A 723 -1.26 6.27 2.69
N ALA A 724 -0.60 5.84 1.62
CA ALA A 724 -0.25 6.73 0.51
C ALA A 724 -1.49 7.34 -0.16
N ALA A 725 -2.55 6.54 -0.30
CA ALA A 725 -3.81 6.96 -0.89
C ALA A 725 -4.51 8.03 -0.06
N HIS A 726 -4.65 7.79 1.25
CA HIS A 726 -5.22 8.75 2.21
C HIS A 726 -4.54 10.13 2.18
N LEU A 727 -3.23 10.13 1.95
CA LEU A 727 -2.46 11.37 1.86
C LEU A 727 -2.74 12.17 0.58
N ILE A 728 -3.09 11.52 -0.53
CA ILE A 728 -3.30 12.21 -1.82
C ILE A 728 -4.76 12.33 -2.25
N GLU A 729 -5.70 11.62 -1.63
CA GLU A 729 -7.13 11.58 -2.03
C GLU A 729 -7.82 12.94 -1.96
N CYS A 730 -7.54 13.74 -0.92
CA CYS A 730 -8.09 15.09 -0.75
C CYS A 730 -7.34 16.17 -1.57
N GLY A 731 -6.53 15.76 -2.55
CA GLY A 731 -5.83 16.63 -3.49
C GLY A 731 -4.91 17.66 -2.77
N PRO A 732 -5.12 18.97 -2.93
CA PRO A 732 -4.19 20.01 -2.44
C PRO A 732 -3.97 20.06 -0.91
N TYR A 733 -4.71 19.29 -0.10
CA TYR A 733 -4.61 19.36 1.37
C TYR A 733 -3.20 19.00 1.88
N VAL A 734 -2.61 17.93 1.35
CA VAL A 734 -1.24 17.52 1.70
C VAL A 734 -0.17 18.52 1.20
N VAL A 735 -0.55 19.42 0.30
CA VAL A 735 0.26 20.51 -0.26
C VAL A 735 0.04 21.83 0.51
N GLY A 736 -0.65 21.78 1.66
CA GLY A 736 -0.81 22.90 2.58
C GLY A 736 -2.17 23.61 2.52
N ALA A 737 -3.10 23.18 1.66
CA ALA A 737 -4.47 23.68 1.71
C ALA A 737 -5.16 23.22 3.01
N ASN A 738 -5.93 24.11 3.63
CA ASN A 738 -6.64 23.83 4.90
C ASN A 738 -5.73 23.40 6.08
N PHE A 739 -4.45 23.77 6.02
CA PHE A 739 -3.47 23.56 7.09
C PHE A 739 -3.46 24.73 8.07
N SER A 740 -3.46 24.47 9.38
CA SER A 740 -3.48 25.51 10.41
C SER A 740 -2.18 26.34 10.50
N GLY A 741 -1.05 25.82 10.00
CA GLY A 741 0.23 26.54 9.92
C GLY A 741 0.47 27.30 8.62
N PHE A 742 -0.59 27.68 7.91
CA PHE A 742 -0.52 28.31 6.58
C PHE A 742 0.22 29.66 6.52
N LYS A 743 0.36 30.38 7.64
CA LYS A 743 0.86 31.76 7.67
C LYS A 743 2.28 31.90 7.10
N ASP A 744 3.13 30.91 7.33
CA ASP A 744 4.55 30.94 6.97
C ASP A 744 4.79 30.92 5.45
N PHE A 745 3.78 30.54 4.68
CA PHE A 745 3.85 30.45 3.22
C PHE A 745 2.57 30.95 2.56
N LEU A 746 1.88 31.89 3.21
CA LEU A 746 0.64 32.48 2.72
C LEU A 746 0.72 33.01 1.28
N PRO A 747 1.80 33.69 0.82
CA PRO A 747 1.92 34.13 -0.57
C PRO A 747 1.94 32.99 -1.60
N GLU A 748 2.31 31.77 -1.18
CA GLU A 748 2.38 30.57 -2.03
C GLU A 748 1.04 29.82 -2.09
N LEU A 749 0.06 30.15 -1.25
CA LEU A 749 -1.28 29.52 -1.24
C LEU A 749 -2.20 30.12 -2.30
N VAL A 750 -1.67 30.26 -3.50
CA VAL A 750 -2.35 30.74 -4.71
C VAL A 750 -2.09 29.72 -5.80
N ASP A 751 -3.14 29.29 -6.49
CA ASP A 751 -3.06 28.26 -7.55
C ASP A 751 -2.26 27.01 -7.11
N ILE A 752 -2.75 26.36 -6.06
CA ILE A 752 -2.04 25.29 -5.35
C ILE A 752 -1.80 24.09 -6.28
N ALA A 753 -0.64 23.45 -6.14
CA ALA A 753 -0.27 22.24 -6.85
C ALA A 753 -1.05 21.00 -6.39
N PHE A 754 -1.04 19.96 -7.23
CA PHE A 754 -1.67 18.67 -6.93
C PHE A 754 -0.63 17.66 -6.44
N PRO A 755 -1.00 16.73 -5.54
CA PRO A 755 -0.07 15.81 -4.93
C PRO A 755 0.27 14.62 -5.83
N ILE A 756 1.45 14.04 -5.58
CA ILE A 756 1.94 12.82 -6.22
C ILE A 756 2.43 11.88 -5.12
N ALA A 757 1.99 10.63 -5.14
CA ALA A 757 2.56 9.56 -4.32
C ALA A 757 3.51 8.71 -5.15
N GLU A 758 4.71 8.48 -4.64
CA GLU A 758 5.68 7.51 -5.16
C GLU A 758 5.66 6.30 -4.23
N ILE A 759 5.15 5.16 -4.70
CA ILE A 759 4.98 3.95 -3.88
C ILE A 759 5.94 2.87 -4.39
N ASP A 760 6.84 2.43 -3.51
CA ASP A 760 7.82 1.39 -3.83
C ASP A 760 7.21 -0.03 -3.77
N PRO A 761 7.91 -1.07 -4.27
CA PRO A 761 7.40 -2.44 -4.26
C PRO A 761 7.10 -3.03 -2.87
N ARG A 762 7.52 -2.38 -1.78
CA ARG A 762 7.27 -2.76 -0.38
C ARG A 762 6.16 -1.92 0.26
N GLY A 763 5.48 -1.07 -0.50
CA GLY A 763 4.43 -0.18 -0.01
C GLY A 763 4.93 1.04 0.75
N ARG A 764 6.24 1.31 0.80
CA ARG A 764 6.73 2.58 1.38
C ARG A 764 6.43 3.70 0.40
N CYS A 765 5.98 4.84 0.92
CA CYS A 765 5.57 5.94 0.08
C CYS A 765 6.34 7.23 0.37
N THR A 766 6.57 7.99 -0.69
CA THR A 766 7.06 9.36 -0.64
C THR A 766 6.02 10.26 -1.29
N ILE A 767 5.61 11.31 -0.57
CA ILE A 767 4.66 12.30 -1.06
C ILE A 767 5.43 13.50 -1.62
N GLY A 768 5.02 13.93 -2.80
CA GLY A 768 5.46 15.16 -3.44
C GLY A 768 4.30 15.87 -4.13
N ARG A 769 4.63 16.78 -5.06
CA ARG A 769 3.66 17.59 -5.80
C ARG A 769 4.09 17.80 -7.25
N THR A 770 3.15 18.24 -8.08
CA THR A 770 3.45 18.71 -9.44
C THR A 770 4.39 19.92 -9.43
N ALA A 771 5.20 20.09 -10.47
CA ALA A 771 6.08 21.25 -10.61
C ALA A 771 5.31 22.57 -10.83
N GLU A 772 4.12 22.50 -11.44
CA GLU A 772 3.22 23.63 -11.62
C GLU A 772 2.34 23.87 -10.38
N GLY A 773 2.26 25.13 -9.93
CA GLY A 773 1.42 25.58 -8.82
C GLY A 773 2.18 25.86 -7.52
N GLY A 774 1.50 26.57 -6.62
CA GLY A 774 1.99 26.93 -5.28
C GLY A 774 1.80 25.84 -4.23
N GLY A 775 2.03 26.20 -2.96
CA GLY A 775 1.95 25.31 -1.81
C GLY A 775 3.21 24.49 -1.54
N ARG A 776 3.20 23.75 -0.41
CA ARG A 776 4.36 23.03 0.12
C ARG A 776 3.99 21.65 0.64
N VAL A 777 4.84 20.66 0.39
CA VAL A 777 4.75 19.33 1.04
C VAL A 777 5.82 19.24 2.12
N THR A 778 5.40 19.31 3.38
CA THR A 778 6.28 19.25 4.56
C THR A 778 5.83 18.18 5.54
N LYS A 779 6.68 17.84 6.52
CA LYS A 779 6.31 16.95 7.62
C LYS A 779 4.99 17.35 8.26
N GLU A 780 4.74 18.65 8.45
CA GLU A 780 3.54 19.17 9.10
C GLU A 780 2.30 19.08 8.21
N THR A 781 2.41 19.36 6.90
CA THR A 781 1.26 19.24 5.98
C THR A 781 0.85 17.78 5.80
N VAL A 782 1.83 16.88 5.73
CA VAL A 782 1.60 15.42 5.70
C VAL A 782 1.00 14.92 7.01
N THR A 783 1.49 15.37 8.17
CA THR A 783 0.93 15.01 9.48
C THR A 783 -0.50 15.52 9.62
N ALA A 784 -0.79 16.74 9.18
CA ALA A 784 -2.14 17.30 9.20
C ALA A 784 -3.10 16.47 8.34
N GLN A 785 -2.70 16.10 7.12
CA GLN A 785 -3.54 15.25 6.26
C GLN A 785 -3.69 13.83 6.81
N LEU A 786 -2.64 13.24 7.40
CA LEU A 786 -2.72 11.91 8.02
C LEU A 786 -3.77 11.86 9.13
N LEU A 787 -3.83 12.90 9.97
CA LEU A 787 -4.77 13.00 11.07
C LEU A 787 -6.21 13.42 10.64
N TYR A 788 -6.40 13.79 9.38
CA TYR A 788 -7.71 14.12 8.83
C TYR A 788 -8.55 12.85 8.63
N GLU A 789 -9.83 12.88 9.00
CA GLU A 789 -10.79 11.78 8.77
C GLU A 789 -10.45 10.43 9.40
N LEU A 790 -9.52 10.43 10.35
CA LEU A 790 -9.06 9.22 10.98
C LEU A 790 -10.02 8.73 12.08
N GLN A 791 -10.24 7.42 12.16
CA GLN A 791 -11.16 6.80 13.13
C GLN A 791 -10.42 5.98 14.20
N GLY A 792 -9.28 6.51 14.67
CA GLY A 792 -8.39 5.83 15.62
C GLY A 792 -7.10 5.35 14.96
N HIS A 793 -6.36 4.45 15.60
CA HIS A 793 -5.11 3.92 15.04
C HIS A 793 -5.33 2.77 14.03
N LEU A 794 -6.50 2.13 14.03
CA LEU A 794 -6.87 1.09 13.06
C LEU A 794 -7.70 1.71 11.94
N TYR A 795 -7.10 1.83 10.76
CA TYR A 795 -7.78 2.28 9.56
C TYR A 795 -8.33 1.07 8.80
N LEU A 796 -9.65 0.92 8.82
CA LEU A 796 -10.36 -0.18 8.16
C LEU A 796 -10.59 0.12 6.67
N ASN A 797 -10.23 -0.84 5.81
CA ASN A 797 -10.53 -0.85 4.39
C ASN A 797 -10.95 -2.29 3.98
N PRO A 798 -11.79 -2.48 2.94
CA PRO A 798 -12.25 -3.80 2.48
C PRO A 798 -11.14 -4.77 2.06
N ASP A 799 -9.97 -4.27 1.67
CA ASP A 799 -8.85 -5.09 1.18
C ASP A 799 -7.77 -5.32 2.24
N VAL A 800 -7.64 -4.40 3.21
CA VAL A 800 -6.62 -4.45 4.27
C VAL A 800 -7.05 -3.59 5.47
N VAL A 801 -6.56 -3.92 6.66
CA VAL A 801 -6.59 -2.98 7.79
C VAL A 801 -5.18 -2.47 8.05
N ALA A 802 -5.02 -1.15 8.11
CA ALA A 802 -3.75 -0.51 8.45
C ALA A 802 -3.72 -0.16 9.95
N ASP A 803 -2.72 -0.67 10.66
CA ASP A 803 -2.35 -0.23 12.00
C ASP A 803 -1.34 0.91 11.92
N LEU A 804 -1.79 2.10 12.30
CA LEU A 804 -1.07 3.36 12.23
C LEU A 804 -0.29 3.68 13.52
N SER A 805 -0.31 2.81 14.54
CA SER A 805 0.36 3.07 15.82
C SER A 805 1.88 3.29 15.71
N GLY A 806 2.51 2.68 14.69
CA GLY A 806 3.94 2.78 14.40
C GLY A 806 4.32 3.82 13.34
N VAL A 807 3.35 4.57 12.80
CA VAL A 807 3.57 5.46 11.67
C VAL A 807 4.50 6.61 12.04
N HIS A 808 5.39 6.99 11.14
CA HIS A 808 6.27 8.14 11.27
C HIS A 808 6.45 8.84 9.93
N VAL A 809 6.70 10.14 10.00
CA VAL A 809 6.82 11.04 8.86
C VAL A 809 8.19 11.71 8.91
N GLU A 810 8.95 11.60 7.83
CA GLU A 810 10.32 12.11 7.72
C GLU A 810 10.47 13.00 6.48
N GLN A 811 11.05 14.20 6.68
CA GLN A 811 11.35 15.11 5.58
C GLN A 811 12.63 14.65 4.87
N GLU A 812 12.55 14.35 3.57
CA GLU A 812 13.74 13.94 2.80
C GLU A 812 14.41 15.13 2.11
N SER A 813 13.61 16.00 1.50
CA SER A 813 14.04 17.24 0.86
C SER A 813 12.85 18.19 0.70
N ASP A 814 13.06 19.38 0.14
CA ASP A 814 11.97 20.31 -0.17
C ASP A 814 10.88 19.63 -1.00
N ASN A 815 9.62 19.75 -0.55
CA ASN A 815 8.44 19.15 -1.18
C ASN A 815 8.50 17.62 -1.36
N ARG A 816 9.31 16.92 -0.55
CA ARG A 816 9.44 15.46 -0.60
C ARG A 816 9.50 14.87 0.81
N VAL A 817 8.47 14.12 1.18
CA VAL A 817 8.27 13.59 2.53
C VAL A 817 8.03 12.09 2.47
N SER A 818 8.83 11.32 3.20
CA SER A 818 8.65 9.88 3.33
C SER A 818 7.71 9.55 4.48
N VAL A 819 6.84 8.55 4.28
CA VAL A 819 5.94 8.04 5.31
C VAL A 819 6.09 6.53 5.40
N SER A 820 6.30 6.02 6.62
CA SER A 820 6.45 4.58 6.83
C SER A 820 6.09 4.15 8.26
N GLY A 821 6.23 2.86 8.58
CA GLY A 821 5.92 2.30 9.90
C GLY A 821 4.46 1.90 10.12
N VAL A 822 3.63 1.95 9.06
CA VAL A 822 2.32 1.31 9.05
C VAL A 822 2.47 -0.21 9.01
N LYS A 823 1.55 -0.93 9.67
CA LYS A 823 1.49 -2.38 9.65
C LYS A 823 0.20 -2.88 9.01
N GLY A 824 0.31 -3.87 8.14
CA GLY A 824 -0.84 -4.54 7.50
C GLY A 824 -1.47 -5.65 8.32
N LEU A 825 -2.81 -5.67 8.36
CA LEU A 825 -3.63 -6.71 8.99
C LEU A 825 -4.73 -7.19 8.02
N PRO A 826 -5.27 -8.42 8.18
CA PRO A 826 -6.33 -8.93 7.33
C PRO A 826 -7.58 -8.02 7.30
N PRO A 827 -8.29 -7.91 6.17
CA PRO A 827 -9.49 -7.08 6.06
C PRO A 827 -10.63 -7.53 6.98
N PRO A 828 -11.60 -6.65 7.29
CA PRO A 828 -12.83 -7.05 7.97
C PRO A 828 -13.72 -7.95 7.07
N PRO A 829 -14.60 -8.79 7.64
CA PRO A 829 -15.58 -9.57 6.87
C PRO A 829 -16.75 -8.74 6.33
N THR A 830 -16.78 -7.44 6.65
CA THR A 830 -17.86 -6.51 6.29
C THR A 830 -17.30 -5.30 5.53
N ALA A 831 -18.10 -4.73 4.63
CA ALA A 831 -17.85 -3.46 3.98
C ALA A 831 -18.77 -2.36 4.57
N LYS A 832 -18.29 -1.12 4.54
CA LYS A 832 -19.13 0.05 4.80
C LYS A 832 -20.16 0.18 3.69
N VAL A 833 -21.41 0.45 4.06
CA VAL A 833 -22.50 0.77 3.14
C VAL A 833 -23.11 2.10 3.58
N MET A 834 -23.31 3.01 2.63
CA MET A 834 -24.12 4.21 2.85
C MET A 834 -25.51 3.97 2.28
N ILE A 835 -26.52 4.05 3.15
CA ILE A 835 -27.93 3.95 2.78
C ILE A 835 -28.54 5.34 2.92
N ALA A 836 -29.17 5.85 1.86
CA ALA A 836 -29.83 7.15 1.88
C ALA A 836 -31.35 7.01 1.81
N ALA A 837 -32.05 7.98 2.39
CA ALA A 837 -33.51 8.11 2.33
C ALA A 837 -33.91 9.58 2.20
N LYS A 838 -35.13 9.84 1.72
CA LYS A 838 -35.66 11.21 1.65
C LYS A 838 -35.93 11.74 3.06
N GLY A 839 -35.23 12.82 3.44
CA GLY A 839 -35.37 13.44 4.76
C GLY A 839 -36.56 14.40 4.87
N GLY A 840 -36.92 15.05 3.77
CA GLY A 840 -37.94 16.08 3.74
C GLY A 840 -37.41 17.32 3.03
N PHE A 841 -37.73 18.50 3.55
CA PHE A 841 -37.36 19.78 2.98
C PHE A 841 -36.76 20.71 4.04
N GLN A 842 -35.84 21.56 3.59
CA GLN A 842 -35.19 22.59 4.40
C GLN A 842 -35.22 23.96 3.75
N ALA A 843 -35.17 25.01 4.57
CA ALA A 843 -35.10 26.40 4.13
C ALA A 843 -34.41 27.25 5.20
N GLU A 844 -33.82 28.37 4.77
CA GLU A 844 -33.14 29.27 5.70
C GLU A 844 -33.25 30.76 5.33
N ALA A 845 -33.13 31.59 6.37
CA ALA A 845 -33.04 33.04 6.27
C ALA A 845 -31.92 33.56 7.17
N THR A 846 -31.23 34.60 6.71
CA THR A 846 -30.13 35.23 7.47
C THR A 846 -30.42 36.70 7.69
N PHE A 847 -30.38 37.13 8.94
CA PHE A 847 -30.51 38.52 9.37
C PHE A 847 -29.17 39.06 9.82
N TYR A 848 -28.99 40.37 9.73
CA TYR A 848 -27.76 41.04 10.15
C TYR A 848 -28.08 42.01 11.28
N ILE A 849 -27.30 41.90 12.37
CA ILE A 849 -27.50 42.68 13.60
C ILE A 849 -26.23 43.48 13.87
N ASN A 850 -26.37 44.78 14.13
CA ASN A 850 -25.25 45.66 14.48
C ASN A 850 -25.67 46.74 15.50
N GLY A 851 -24.69 47.52 15.94
CA GLY A 851 -24.85 48.57 16.96
C GLY A 851 -24.85 48.00 18.38
N LEU A 852 -25.41 48.74 19.33
CA LEU A 852 -25.53 48.30 20.74
C LEU A 852 -26.53 47.15 20.89
N ASP A 853 -26.44 46.43 22.01
CA ASP A 853 -27.45 45.44 22.47
C ASP A 853 -27.71 44.30 21.46
N VAL A 854 -26.66 43.82 20.81
CA VAL A 854 -26.75 42.77 19.77
C VAL A 854 -27.45 41.51 20.29
N TYR A 855 -27.13 41.09 21.52
CA TYR A 855 -27.69 39.88 22.13
C TYR A 855 -29.17 40.05 22.45
N GLU A 856 -29.58 41.23 22.93
CA GLU A 856 -30.96 41.59 23.23
C GLU A 856 -31.79 41.70 21.95
N LYS A 857 -31.23 42.29 20.89
CA LYS A 857 -31.86 42.33 19.55
C LYS A 857 -32.06 40.93 18.98
N ALA A 858 -31.05 40.06 19.11
CA ALA A 858 -31.15 38.66 18.72
C ALA A 858 -32.21 37.91 19.54
N ALA A 859 -32.26 38.12 20.86
CA ALA A 859 -33.27 37.55 21.75
C ALA A 859 -34.68 38.03 21.37
N MET A 860 -34.85 39.31 21.04
CA MET A 860 -36.13 39.84 20.58
C MET A 860 -36.58 39.16 19.29
N MET A 861 -35.69 39.01 18.30
CA MET A 861 -36.01 38.30 17.06
C MET A 861 -36.35 36.82 17.32
N LYS A 862 -35.60 36.13 18.19
CA LYS A 862 -35.90 34.75 18.61
C LYS A 862 -37.29 34.64 19.21
N ASN A 863 -37.68 35.56 20.10
CA ASN A 863 -39.00 35.57 20.72
C ASN A 863 -40.12 35.82 19.69
N GLN A 864 -39.91 36.75 18.76
CA GLN A 864 -40.86 37.03 17.68
C GLN A 864 -41.07 35.81 16.78
N LEU A 865 -39.97 35.17 16.34
CA LEU A 865 -40.03 33.97 15.50
C LEU A 865 -40.65 32.78 16.25
N ALA A 866 -40.30 32.58 17.53
CA ALA A 866 -40.91 31.55 18.37
C ALA A 866 -42.43 31.72 18.49
N TYR A 867 -42.90 32.96 18.69
CA TYR A 867 -44.33 33.25 18.70
C TYR A 867 -45.00 32.97 17.35
N MET A 868 -44.37 33.37 16.26
CA MET A 868 -44.93 33.21 14.91
C MET A 868 -44.96 31.75 14.43
N PHE A 869 -43.99 30.95 14.84
CA PHE A 869 -43.84 29.55 14.44
C PHE A 869 -44.37 28.55 15.47
N LYS A 870 -45.06 29.01 16.52
CA LYS A 870 -45.57 28.14 17.60
C LYS A 870 -46.48 26.99 17.11
N ASP A 871 -47.23 27.22 16.04
CA ASP A 871 -48.17 26.26 15.44
C ASP A 871 -47.63 25.66 14.12
N SER A 872 -46.34 25.86 13.83
CA SER A 872 -45.69 25.33 12.63
C SER A 872 -45.35 23.85 12.80
N ASN A 873 -45.50 23.08 11.72
CA ASN A 873 -45.17 21.64 11.70
C ASN A 873 -43.71 21.41 11.27
N PHE A 874 -42.76 22.07 11.94
CA PHE A 874 -41.34 21.92 11.65
C PHE A 874 -40.79 20.67 12.35
N SER A 875 -40.00 19.86 11.64
CA SER A 875 -39.21 18.79 12.26
C SER A 875 -37.96 19.31 12.94
N ARG A 876 -37.46 20.48 12.52
CA ARG A 876 -36.35 21.20 13.18
C ARG A 876 -36.48 22.71 12.98
N LEU A 877 -36.18 23.47 14.02
CA LEU A 877 -36.05 24.93 13.99
C LEU A 877 -34.78 25.29 14.75
N SER A 878 -33.84 25.93 14.07
CA SER A 878 -32.57 26.40 14.65
C SER A 878 -32.44 27.90 14.41
N ILE A 879 -32.14 28.65 15.48
CA ILE A 879 -31.98 30.11 15.42
C ILE A 879 -30.69 30.49 16.15
N GLU A 880 -29.61 30.64 15.38
CA GLU A 880 -28.25 30.78 15.89
C GLU A 880 -27.65 32.13 15.50
N LEU A 881 -26.95 32.75 16.45
CA LEU A 881 -26.21 33.99 16.27
C LEU A 881 -24.74 33.65 16.02
N TYR A 882 -24.18 34.17 14.93
CA TYR A 882 -22.81 33.93 14.49
C TYR A 882 -21.99 35.22 14.47
N GLY A 883 -20.80 35.15 15.07
CA GLY A 883 -19.87 36.26 15.21
C GLY A 883 -19.96 36.96 16.57
N THR A 884 -18.94 37.75 16.87
CA THR A 884 -18.87 38.60 18.07
C THR A 884 -18.82 40.06 17.60
N PRO A 885 -19.65 40.96 18.15
CA PRO A 885 -19.58 42.37 17.77
C PRO A 885 -18.24 42.96 18.19
N ALA A 886 -17.55 43.65 17.28
CA ALA A 886 -16.30 44.31 17.61
C ALA A 886 -16.51 45.46 18.62
N GLU A 887 -15.58 45.61 19.55
CA GLU A 887 -15.53 46.77 20.45
C GLU A 887 -15.13 48.01 19.65
N ASN A 888 -16.01 49.02 19.60
CA ASN A 888 -15.83 50.26 18.83
C ASN A 888 -15.47 50.01 17.34
N PRO A 889 -16.41 49.49 16.53
CA PRO A 889 -16.11 49.08 15.16
C PRO A 889 -15.77 50.27 14.26
N THR A 890 -14.67 50.19 13.53
CA THR A 890 -14.22 51.22 12.57
C THR A 890 -15.06 51.26 11.28
N SER A 891 -15.96 50.30 11.08
CA SER A 891 -16.86 50.21 9.95
C SER A 891 -18.14 49.47 10.33
N GLN A 892 -19.20 49.65 9.54
CA GLN A 892 -20.45 48.90 9.73
C GLN A 892 -20.20 47.39 9.65
N GLN A 893 -19.34 46.95 8.75
CA GLN A 893 -19.01 45.54 8.54
C GLN A 893 -18.36 44.92 9.78
N ALA A 894 -17.41 45.62 10.41
CA ALA A 894 -16.73 45.13 11.62
C ALA A 894 -17.67 44.96 12.82
N GLY A 895 -18.75 45.75 12.89
CA GLY A 895 -19.74 45.69 13.97
C GLY A 895 -20.95 44.80 13.70
N THR A 896 -21.00 44.10 12.55
CA THR A 896 -22.17 43.31 12.13
C THR A 896 -21.98 41.83 12.43
N VAL A 897 -22.95 41.22 13.11
CA VAL A 897 -23.07 39.77 13.31
C VAL A 897 -24.26 39.21 12.53
N SER A 898 -24.28 37.90 12.30
CA SER A 898 -25.33 37.23 11.51
C SER A 898 -26.23 36.35 12.38
N LEU A 899 -27.55 36.52 12.31
CA LEU A 899 -28.53 35.62 12.91
C LEU A 899 -29.13 34.73 11.82
N ARG A 900 -28.84 33.43 11.87
CA ARG A 900 -29.36 32.43 10.93
C ARG A 900 -30.59 31.77 11.51
N VAL A 901 -31.66 31.69 10.71
CA VAL A 901 -32.89 30.95 10.99
C VAL A 901 -32.99 29.81 10.00
N PHE A 902 -32.91 28.58 10.48
CA PHE A 902 -32.93 27.37 9.69
C PHE A 902 -34.12 26.50 10.10
N VAL A 903 -34.83 25.95 9.12
CA VAL A 903 -35.96 25.05 9.35
C VAL A 903 -35.86 23.79 8.49
N GLN A 904 -36.35 22.69 9.05
CA GLN A 904 -36.63 21.46 8.33
C GLN A 904 -38.08 21.04 8.58
N ALA A 905 -38.71 20.40 7.60
CA ALA A 905 -39.98 19.70 7.76
C ALA A 905 -40.04 18.48 6.85
N ARG A 906 -40.89 17.50 7.20
CA ARG A 906 -41.03 16.26 6.41
C ARG A 906 -41.80 16.48 5.10
N ARG A 907 -42.73 17.44 5.08
CA ARG A 907 -43.53 17.77 3.91
C ARG A 907 -43.21 19.18 3.42
N LYS A 908 -43.25 19.38 2.09
CA LYS A 908 -42.91 20.65 1.47
C LYS A 908 -43.86 21.77 1.89
N GLU A 909 -45.14 21.43 2.05
CA GLU A 909 -46.24 22.34 2.37
C GLU A 909 -46.10 22.93 3.79
N ASP A 910 -45.34 22.27 4.67
CA ASP A 910 -45.15 22.71 6.05
C ASP A 910 -44.11 23.84 6.18
N ILE A 911 -43.25 24.05 5.16
CA ILE A 911 -42.23 25.11 5.13
C ILE A 911 -42.30 25.98 3.86
N ASP A 912 -43.42 25.93 3.14
CA ASP A 912 -43.61 26.72 1.93
C ASP A 912 -43.62 28.24 2.18
N ALA A 913 -43.78 29.03 1.13
CA ALA A 913 -43.72 30.48 1.26
C ALA A 913 -44.74 31.07 2.27
N PRO A 914 -46.03 30.67 2.28
CA PRO A 914 -46.98 31.04 3.33
C PRO A 914 -46.57 30.66 4.77
N LYS A 915 -45.87 29.52 4.97
CA LYS A 915 -45.53 29.01 6.30
C LYS A 915 -44.19 29.47 6.85
N PHE A 916 -43.24 29.81 5.98
CA PHE A 916 -41.90 30.22 6.40
C PHE A 916 -41.54 31.63 5.90
N LYS A 917 -41.59 31.85 4.59
CA LYS A 917 -41.11 33.10 3.97
C LYS A 917 -41.94 34.33 4.34
N VAL A 918 -43.26 34.25 4.14
CA VAL A 918 -44.19 35.35 4.39
C VAL A 918 -44.19 35.74 5.87
N PRO A 919 -44.25 34.79 6.82
CA PRO A 919 -44.09 35.07 8.25
C PRO A 919 -42.77 35.82 8.57
N ILE A 920 -41.62 35.30 8.14
CA ILE A 920 -40.33 35.99 8.36
C ILE A 920 -40.35 37.42 7.82
N TYR A 921 -40.86 37.60 6.60
CA TYR A 921 -40.87 38.90 5.96
C TYR A 921 -41.82 39.90 6.65
N ALA A 922 -42.89 39.41 7.29
CA ALA A 922 -43.84 40.24 8.03
C ALA A 922 -43.21 40.94 9.25
N LEU A 923 -42.11 40.41 9.80
CA LEU A 923 -41.40 41.01 10.93
C LEU A 923 -40.60 42.27 10.57
N ARG A 924 -40.37 42.55 9.28
CA ARG A 924 -39.51 43.65 8.80
C ARG A 924 -39.82 45.00 9.44
N MET A 925 -41.09 45.32 9.66
CA MET A 925 -41.52 46.61 10.19
C MET A 925 -41.77 46.61 11.71
N GLN A 926 -41.53 45.48 12.40
CA GLN A 926 -41.87 45.28 13.81
C GLN A 926 -40.68 44.79 14.66
N SER A 927 -39.52 44.56 14.04
CA SER A 927 -38.36 43.94 14.70
C SER A 927 -37.36 44.97 15.22
N TYR A 928 -36.13 44.53 15.50
CA TYR A 928 -35.09 45.32 16.15
C TYR A 928 -34.70 46.59 15.38
N PRO A 929 -34.26 47.66 16.08
CA PRO A 929 -33.75 48.84 15.42
C PRO A 929 -32.52 48.49 14.59
N GLY A 930 -32.50 48.94 13.33
CA GLY A 930 -31.48 48.57 12.35
C GLY A 930 -31.75 47.27 11.60
N TYR A 931 -32.99 46.76 11.60
CA TYR A 931 -33.37 45.56 10.84
C TYR A 931 -32.91 45.61 9.37
N HIS A 932 -32.15 44.58 8.97
CA HIS A 932 -31.87 44.25 7.59
C HIS A 932 -31.52 42.76 7.49
N MET A 933 -31.67 42.17 6.30
CA MET A 933 -31.48 40.74 6.08
C MET A 933 -30.85 40.46 4.71
N ASN A 934 -30.35 39.25 4.51
CA ASN A 934 -29.95 38.79 3.18
C ASN A 934 -31.19 38.77 2.25
N LEU A 935 -31.08 39.42 1.09
CA LEU A 935 -32.17 39.55 0.12
C LEU A 935 -32.20 38.42 -0.92
N ASP A 936 -31.32 37.42 -0.80
CA ASP A 936 -31.43 36.21 -1.61
C ASP A 936 -32.56 35.29 -1.12
N PHE A 937 -33.79 35.60 -1.54
CA PHE A 937 -34.96 34.82 -1.14
C PHE A 937 -34.97 33.38 -1.68
N ARG A 938 -34.01 32.96 -2.52
CA ARG A 938 -33.89 31.58 -2.98
C ARG A 938 -33.48 30.63 -1.85
N THR A 939 -32.87 31.14 -0.78
CA THR A 939 -32.54 30.33 0.42
C THR A 939 -33.79 29.96 1.23
N MET A 940 -34.85 30.75 1.12
CA MET A 940 -36.13 30.54 1.82
C MET A 940 -37.11 29.65 1.04
N VAL A 941 -36.72 29.18 -0.14
CA VAL A 941 -37.52 28.21 -0.92
C VAL A 941 -37.22 26.81 -0.37
N PRO A 942 -38.24 25.98 -0.10
CA PRO A 942 -38.04 24.61 0.33
C PRO A 942 -37.16 23.82 -0.64
N LYS A 943 -36.05 23.28 -0.14
CA LYS A 943 -35.12 22.40 -0.87
C LYS A 943 -35.15 21.01 -0.25
N PRO A 944 -35.22 19.93 -1.04
CA PRO A 944 -35.14 18.58 -0.49
C PRO A 944 -33.77 18.35 0.17
N PHE A 945 -33.73 17.48 1.17
CA PHE A 945 -32.49 16.98 1.75
C PHE A 945 -32.62 15.48 2.05
N MET A 946 -31.49 14.82 2.30
CA MET A 946 -31.41 13.36 2.44
C MET A 946 -30.96 13.00 3.85
N GLU A 947 -31.51 11.91 4.38
CA GLU A 947 -31.07 11.29 5.63
C GLU A 947 -30.21 10.09 5.27
N MET A 948 -29.20 9.82 6.10
CA MET A 948 -28.23 8.76 5.86
C MET A 948 -28.23 7.77 7.01
N PHE A 949 -27.97 6.51 6.68
CA PHE A 949 -27.73 5.43 7.62
C PHE A 949 -26.41 4.74 7.23
N PRO A 950 -25.29 5.10 7.87
CA PRO A 950 -24.01 4.42 7.66
C PRO A 950 -24.09 3.04 8.30
N ALA A 951 -23.82 2.00 7.51
CA ALA A 951 -24.03 0.62 7.90
C ALA A 951 -22.86 -0.29 7.56
N LEU A 952 -22.91 -1.50 8.09
CA LEU A 952 -22.03 -2.61 7.74
C LEU A 952 -22.83 -3.70 7.02
N MET A 953 -22.27 -4.21 5.93
CA MET A 953 -22.81 -5.34 5.17
C MET A 953 -21.73 -6.41 4.99
N PRO A 954 -22.05 -7.71 5.08
CA PRO A 954 -21.11 -8.78 4.76
C PRO A 954 -20.57 -8.63 3.32
N VAL A 955 -19.24 -8.72 3.13
CA VAL A 955 -18.62 -8.60 1.80
C VAL A 955 -19.14 -9.69 0.85
N SER A 956 -19.50 -10.86 1.39
CA SER A 956 -20.07 -11.97 0.63
C SER A 956 -21.46 -11.69 0.03
N ALA A 957 -22.16 -10.66 0.50
CA ALA A 957 -23.46 -10.25 -0.05
C ALA A 957 -23.32 -9.28 -1.24
N ILE A 958 -22.10 -8.82 -1.54
CA ILE A 958 -21.80 -7.84 -2.59
C ILE A 958 -21.36 -8.57 -3.86
N GLU A 959 -22.02 -8.30 -4.98
CA GLU A 959 -21.69 -8.88 -6.29
C GLU A 959 -20.62 -8.04 -7.02
N HIS A 960 -19.39 -8.05 -6.49
CA HIS A 960 -18.28 -7.28 -7.06
C HIS A 960 -17.80 -7.90 -8.38
N HIS A 961 -17.78 -7.12 -9.46
CA HIS A 961 -17.31 -7.56 -10.77
C HIS A 961 -16.79 -6.40 -11.62
N VAL A 962 -16.07 -6.72 -12.69
CA VAL A 962 -15.58 -5.77 -13.69
C VAL A 962 -16.08 -6.17 -15.07
N GLU A 963 -16.52 -5.19 -15.85
CA GLU A 963 -16.87 -5.36 -17.26
C GLU A 963 -15.97 -4.50 -18.15
N MET A 964 -15.49 -5.08 -19.25
CA MET A 964 -14.54 -4.48 -20.18
C MET A 964 -15.23 -4.08 -21.48
N SER A 965 -14.68 -3.09 -22.19
CA SER A 965 -15.16 -2.71 -23.54
C SER A 965 -14.96 -3.78 -24.60
N THR A 966 -14.11 -4.76 -24.33
CA THR A 966 -13.94 -5.98 -25.13
C THR A 966 -15.09 -6.98 -24.97
N GLY A 967 -16.01 -6.75 -24.03
CA GLY A 967 -17.09 -7.66 -23.65
C GLY A 967 -16.69 -8.72 -22.62
N ALA A 968 -15.42 -8.74 -22.17
CA ALA A 968 -14.99 -9.60 -21.08
C ALA A 968 -15.61 -9.12 -19.74
N SER A 969 -16.03 -10.08 -18.91
CA SER A 969 -16.54 -9.83 -17.57
C SER A 969 -15.84 -10.75 -16.57
N HIS A 970 -15.41 -10.20 -15.45
CA HIS A 970 -14.71 -10.93 -14.39
C HIS A 970 -15.35 -10.65 -13.04
N ARG A 971 -15.76 -11.72 -12.35
CA ARG A 971 -16.19 -11.66 -10.95
C ARG A 971 -14.98 -11.49 -10.03
N ILE A 972 -15.15 -10.71 -8.98
CA ILE A 972 -14.17 -10.54 -7.90
C ILE A 972 -14.72 -11.25 -6.66
N ASP A 973 -13.96 -12.22 -6.16
CA ASP A 973 -14.39 -12.98 -5.00
C ASP A 973 -14.07 -12.22 -3.69
N PRO A 974 -14.86 -12.43 -2.62
CA PRO A 974 -14.57 -11.88 -1.31
C PRO A 974 -13.20 -12.35 -0.77
N PRO A 975 -12.52 -11.54 0.08
CA PRO A 975 -11.25 -11.94 0.67
C PRO A 975 -11.35 -13.26 1.43
N ALA A 976 -10.45 -14.20 1.12
CA ALA A 976 -10.46 -15.54 1.74
C ALA A 976 -10.09 -15.52 3.24
N LYS A 977 -9.29 -14.53 3.67
CA LYS A 977 -8.85 -14.35 5.05
C LYS A 977 -9.34 -13.00 5.56
N THR A 978 -10.14 -13.02 6.62
CA THR A 978 -10.70 -11.83 7.26
C THR A 978 -10.52 -11.90 8.78
N ALA A 979 -10.61 -10.75 9.45
CA ALA A 979 -10.53 -10.64 10.91
C ALA A 979 -11.62 -9.71 11.46
N ASN A 980 -12.09 -9.99 12.68
CA ASN A 980 -13.08 -9.13 13.36
C ASN A 980 -12.39 -8.01 14.13
N TYR A 981 -12.92 -6.80 14.01
CA TYR A 981 -12.43 -5.61 14.70
C TYR A 981 -13.52 -4.99 15.56
N PRO A 982 -13.17 -4.35 16.70
CA PRO A 982 -14.16 -3.76 17.58
C PRO A 982 -14.78 -2.49 16.97
N ILE A 983 -16.11 -2.39 17.02
CA ILE A 983 -16.88 -1.21 16.59
C ILE A 983 -16.58 -0.02 17.52
N VAL A 984 -16.64 -0.27 18.84
CA VAL A 984 -16.22 0.71 19.85
C VAL A 984 -14.70 0.65 19.99
N ARG A 985 -14.01 1.76 19.68
CA ARG A 985 -12.55 1.77 19.71
C ARG A 985 -12.03 1.89 21.14
N PRO A 986 -10.86 1.27 21.43
CA PRO A 986 -10.16 1.53 22.68
C PRO A 986 -9.90 3.03 22.84
N SER A 987 -10.30 3.59 23.98
CA SER A 987 -10.11 5.00 24.32
C SER A 987 -9.53 5.06 25.73
N THR A 988 -8.37 5.69 25.88
CA THR A 988 -7.69 5.81 27.17
C THR A 988 -7.06 7.18 27.33
N GLU A 989 -7.03 7.66 28.57
CA GLU A 989 -6.23 8.81 28.94
C GLU A 989 -4.75 8.44 29.01
N THR A 990 -3.91 9.47 29.01
CA THR A 990 -2.45 9.39 29.01
C THR A 990 -1.89 8.44 30.07
N HIS A 991 -1.13 7.42 29.63
CA HIS A 991 -0.40 6.53 30.54
C HIS A 991 0.84 7.23 31.12
N GLY A 992 0.98 7.21 32.44
CA GLY A 992 2.11 7.84 33.15
C GLY A 992 2.19 9.34 32.87
N PRO A 993 1.21 10.16 33.29
CA PRO A 993 1.25 11.60 33.08
C PRO A 993 2.44 12.21 33.82
N VAL A 994 3.13 13.12 33.15
CA VAL A 994 4.23 13.91 33.75
C VAL A 994 3.63 15.05 34.58
N ASP A 995 4.27 15.45 35.68
CA ASP A 995 3.79 16.60 36.46
C ASP A 995 3.91 17.89 35.63
N MET A 996 2.79 18.61 35.48
CA MET A 996 2.73 19.85 34.69
C MET A 996 3.72 20.91 35.18
N LEU A 997 4.10 20.91 36.46
CA LEU A 997 5.09 21.82 37.03
C LEU A 997 6.52 21.58 36.52
N THR A 998 6.79 20.42 35.93
CA THR A 998 8.13 20.04 35.45
C THR A 998 8.47 20.61 34.07
N PHE A 999 7.49 21.12 33.33
CA PHE A 999 7.70 21.69 31.99
C PHE A 999 8.22 23.13 31.99
N GLY A 1000 8.49 23.71 33.18
CA GLY A 1000 8.96 25.09 33.31
C GLY A 1000 7.83 26.12 33.37
N PRO A 1001 8.14 27.42 33.23
CA PRO A 1001 7.13 28.47 33.29
C PRO A 1001 6.15 28.38 32.12
N THR A 1002 4.86 28.46 32.42
CA THR A 1002 3.77 28.54 31.44
C THR A 1002 3.23 29.97 31.34
N GLU A 1003 2.62 30.29 30.20
CA GLU A 1003 1.86 31.53 30.00
C GLU A 1003 0.48 31.24 29.41
N TRP A 1004 -0.46 32.16 29.62
CA TRP A 1004 -1.78 32.07 29.01
C TRP A 1004 -1.74 32.57 27.57
N ALA A 1005 -1.86 31.65 26.61
CA ALA A 1005 -1.90 31.97 25.19
C ALA A 1005 -2.91 31.10 24.44
N PRO A 1006 -3.30 31.47 23.20
CA PRO A 1006 -4.10 30.60 22.34
C PRO A 1006 -3.38 29.27 22.10
N LEU A 1007 -4.07 28.14 22.26
CA LEU A 1007 -3.49 26.80 22.07
C LEU A 1007 -2.80 26.63 20.69
N GLY A 1008 -3.35 27.26 19.65
CA GLY A 1008 -2.84 27.23 18.28
C GLY A 1008 -1.52 27.98 18.06
N SER A 1009 -0.98 28.65 19.08
CA SER A 1009 0.36 29.26 19.03
C SER A 1009 1.47 28.20 19.02
N VAL A 1010 1.27 27.11 19.77
CA VAL A 1010 2.22 25.99 19.90
C VAL A 1010 1.73 24.77 19.11
N VAL A 1011 0.42 24.54 19.06
CA VAL A 1011 -0.18 23.31 18.55
C VAL A 1011 -0.78 23.51 17.15
N HIS A 1012 -0.41 22.64 16.21
CA HIS A 1012 -1.13 22.50 14.97
C HIS A 1012 -2.29 21.52 15.13
N ALA A 1013 -3.37 21.77 14.40
CA ALA A 1013 -4.54 20.91 14.43
C ALA A 1013 -5.20 20.77 13.06
N ARG A 1014 -5.88 19.64 12.86
CA ARG A 1014 -6.71 19.35 11.69
C ARG A 1014 -7.99 18.64 12.12
N SER A 1015 -9.11 19.00 11.52
CA SER A 1015 -10.41 18.35 11.75
C SER A 1015 -11.17 18.10 10.45
N GLY A 1016 -12.11 17.15 10.52
CA GLY A 1016 -13.00 16.79 9.43
C GLY A 1016 -14.20 15.98 9.91
N ASP A 1017 -15.05 15.58 8.97
CA ASP A 1017 -16.20 14.74 9.19
C ASP A 1017 -15.97 13.30 8.72
N LYS A 1018 -16.69 12.34 9.31
CA LYS A 1018 -16.84 11.00 8.72
C LYS A 1018 -18.25 10.51 8.99
N GLY A 1019 -19.15 10.75 8.05
CA GLY A 1019 -20.59 10.61 8.27
C GLY A 1019 -21.09 11.67 9.25
N ASP A 1020 -21.72 11.26 10.36
CA ASP A 1020 -22.20 12.17 11.39
C ASP A 1020 -21.14 12.50 12.48
N ASN A 1021 -19.99 11.84 12.41
CA ASN A 1021 -18.91 12.01 13.38
C ASN A 1021 -18.00 13.18 12.98
N SER A 1022 -17.36 13.79 13.97
CA SER A 1022 -16.23 14.71 13.75
C SER A 1022 -14.94 14.11 14.30
N ASN A 1023 -13.82 14.37 13.63
CA ASN A 1023 -12.48 14.01 14.09
C ASN A 1023 -11.62 15.27 14.26
N VAL A 1024 -10.70 15.24 15.22
CA VAL A 1024 -9.75 16.32 15.47
C VAL A 1024 -8.40 15.74 15.90
N GLY A 1025 -7.36 15.96 15.11
CA GLY A 1025 -5.98 15.69 15.47
C GLY A 1025 -5.24 16.95 15.88
N PHE A 1026 -4.44 16.86 16.95
CA PHE A 1026 -3.56 17.90 17.45
C PHE A 1026 -2.13 17.39 17.48
N PHE A 1027 -1.16 18.19 17.04
CA PHE A 1027 0.25 17.82 17.05
C PHE A 1027 1.15 19.03 17.28
N VAL A 1028 2.30 18.79 17.90
CA VAL A 1028 3.31 19.82 18.21
C VAL A 1028 4.50 19.75 17.26
N ARG A 1029 5.28 20.83 17.20
CA ARG A 1029 6.42 20.95 16.29
C ARG A 1029 7.65 20.25 16.84
N ASN A 1030 7.85 20.35 18.15
CA ASN A 1030 9.04 19.86 18.82
C ASN A 1030 8.71 18.65 19.73
N ASP A 1031 9.64 17.70 19.83
CA ASP A 1031 9.45 16.46 20.60
C ASP A 1031 9.31 16.71 22.11
N ASP A 1032 9.91 17.78 22.63
CA ASP A 1032 9.84 18.18 24.04
C ASP A 1032 8.47 18.74 24.45
N GLU A 1033 7.66 19.17 23.49
CA GLU A 1033 6.30 19.69 23.71
C GLU A 1033 5.25 18.56 23.79
N TYR A 1034 5.58 17.35 23.32
CA TYR A 1034 4.59 16.27 23.17
C TYR A 1034 4.04 15.77 24.51
N ALA A 1035 4.91 15.63 25.51
CA ALA A 1035 4.51 15.21 26.85
C ALA A 1035 3.54 16.20 27.50
N TRP A 1036 3.71 17.51 27.25
CA TRP A 1036 2.77 18.54 27.66
C TRP A 1036 1.43 18.41 26.90
N LEU A 1037 1.46 18.25 25.57
CA LEU A 1037 0.26 18.12 24.74
C LEU A 1037 -0.65 16.98 25.21
N ARG A 1038 -0.09 15.78 25.38
CA ARG A 1038 -0.86 14.60 25.79
C ARG A 1038 -1.42 14.70 27.21
N ASN A 1039 -0.73 15.40 28.11
CA ASN A 1039 -1.21 15.66 29.47
C ASN A 1039 -2.38 16.66 29.47
N LEU A 1040 -2.29 17.73 28.67
CA LEU A 1040 -3.29 18.78 28.60
C LEU A 1040 -4.58 18.29 27.92
N LEU A 1041 -4.44 17.64 26.76
CA LEU A 1041 -5.56 17.23 25.92
C LEU A 1041 -6.11 15.87 26.37
N THR A 1042 -6.92 15.92 27.42
CA THR A 1042 -7.78 14.82 27.89
C THR A 1042 -9.17 14.89 27.24
N VAL A 1043 -9.98 13.83 27.36
CA VAL A 1043 -11.39 13.87 26.91
C VAL A 1043 -12.16 14.95 27.65
N SER A 1044 -11.92 15.12 28.96
CA SER A 1044 -12.55 16.19 29.74
C SER A 1044 -12.18 17.58 29.22
N LYS A 1045 -10.89 17.80 28.89
CA LYS A 1045 -10.44 19.07 28.32
C LYS A 1045 -11.08 19.34 26.96
N LEU A 1046 -11.20 18.33 26.09
CA LEU A 1046 -11.89 18.48 24.81
C LEU A 1046 -13.35 18.94 25.00
N LYS A 1047 -14.07 18.35 25.95
CA LYS A 1047 -15.46 18.77 26.28
C LYS A 1047 -15.51 20.22 26.76
N GLN A 1048 -14.54 20.65 27.57
CA GLN A 1048 -14.44 22.05 27.99
C GLN A 1048 -14.17 23.00 26.81
N LEU A 1049 -13.35 22.58 25.85
CA LEU A 1049 -13.04 23.39 24.65
C LEU A 1049 -14.25 23.55 23.73
N PHE A 1050 -15.15 22.56 23.66
CA PHE A 1050 -16.43 22.71 22.98
C PHE A 1050 -17.40 23.68 23.68
N GLY A 1051 -17.25 23.90 24.99
CA GLY A 1051 -18.07 24.85 25.75
C GLY A 1051 -19.57 24.58 25.58
N ASP A 1052 -20.35 25.63 25.31
CA ASP A 1052 -21.81 25.54 25.13
C ASP A 1052 -22.22 24.62 23.98
N ASP A 1053 -21.38 24.49 22.94
CA ASP A 1053 -21.64 23.58 21.82
C ASP A 1053 -21.59 22.10 22.24
N TRP A 1054 -20.96 21.78 23.38
CA TRP A 1054 -21.04 20.46 23.99
C TRP A 1054 -22.44 20.16 24.57
N PHE A 1055 -23.14 21.16 25.09
CA PHE A 1055 -24.41 20.96 25.79
C PHE A 1055 -25.64 21.26 24.92
N LYS A 1056 -25.47 21.90 23.76
CA LYS A 1056 -26.54 22.12 22.77
C LYS A 1056 -27.04 20.84 22.07
N GLY A 1057 -26.27 19.75 22.12
CA GLY A 1057 -26.58 18.47 21.47
C GLY A 1057 -26.90 17.37 22.49
N ASP A 1058 -26.53 16.13 22.17
CA ASP A 1058 -26.58 15.02 23.13
C ASP A 1058 -25.44 15.16 24.16
N PRO A 1059 -25.75 15.36 25.46
CA PRO A 1059 -24.74 15.44 26.51
C PRO A 1059 -24.02 14.10 26.78
N GLU A 1060 -24.64 12.98 26.41
CA GLU A 1060 -24.11 11.61 26.56
C GLU A 1060 -23.27 11.18 25.34
N ARG A 1061 -23.06 12.08 24.36
CA ARG A 1061 -22.27 11.78 23.16
C ARG A 1061 -20.88 11.23 23.52
N ARG A 1062 -20.45 10.23 22.76
CA ARG A 1062 -19.23 9.48 23.01
C ARG A 1062 -18.01 10.13 22.36
N VAL A 1063 -16.87 10.07 23.04
CA VAL A 1063 -15.57 10.54 22.53
C VAL A 1063 -14.54 9.43 22.66
N GLU A 1064 -13.83 9.17 21.56
CA GLU A 1064 -12.69 8.26 21.52
C GLU A 1064 -11.39 9.06 21.40
N ARG A 1065 -10.37 8.70 22.19
CA ARG A 1065 -9.05 9.36 22.22
C ARG A 1065 -7.94 8.35 21.92
N VAL A 1066 -6.99 8.74 21.07
CA VAL A 1066 -5.80 7.94 20.73
C VAL A 1066 -4.55 8.82 20.65
N GLU A 1067 -3.39 8.26 20.99
CA GLU A 1067 -2.09 8.91 20.92
C GLU A 1067 -1.27 8.35 19.74
N PHE A 1068 -0.53 9.22 19.06
CA PHE A 1068 0.46 8.86 18.03
C PHE A 1068 1.84 9.40 18.43
N PRO A 1069 2.61 8.65 19.24
CA PRO A 1069 3.86 9.15 19.81
C PRO A 1069 4.91 9.55 18.79
N ARG A 1070 4.99 8.84 17.66
CA ARG A 1070 5.95 9.12 16.59
C ARG A 1070 5.56 10.30 15.68
N LEU A 1071 4.34 10.83 15.86
CA LEU A 1071 3.86 12.04 15.18
C LEU A 1071 3.74 13.22 16.16
N ASN A 1072 4.09 13.01 17.43
CA ASN A 1072 3.82 13.95 18.52
C ASN A 1072 2.36 14.41 18.56
N ALA A 1073 1.42 13.48 18.30
CA ALA A 1073 0.01 13.83 18.11
C ALA A 1073 -0.94 13.14 19.10
N VAL A 1074 -2.05 13.82 19.36
CA VAL A 1074 -3.23 13.32 20.09
C VAL A 1074 -4.44 13.52 19.19
N HIS A 1075 -5.24 12.47 19.02
CA HIS A 1075 -6.37 12.48 18.10
C HIS A 1075 -7.66 12.10 18.82
N PHE A 1076 -8.75 12.78 18.46
CA PHE A 1076 -10.07 12.57 19.01
C PHE A 1076 -11.09 12.29 17.91
N ARG A 1077 -12.03 11.42 18.24
CA ARG A 1077 -13.24 11.19 17.45
C ARG A 1077 -14.46 11.46 18.32
N VAL A 1078 -15.30 12.40 17.89
CA VAL A 1078 -16.53 12.81 18.56
C VAL A 1078 -17.70 12.27 17.75
N LEU A 1079 -18.48 11.38 18.35
CA LEU A 1079 -19.61 10.76 17.66
C LEU A 1079 -20.83 11.68 17.63
N ASP A 1080 -21.62 11.57 16.56
CA ASP A 1080 -22.91 12.25 16.35
C ASP A 1080 -22.87 13.78 16.54
N ASN A 1081 -21.74 14.40 16.20
CA ASN A 1081 -21.50 15.82 16.44
C ASN A 1081 -22.15 16.73 15.38
N LEU A 1082 -22.44 16.19 14.20
CA LEU A 1082 -22.88 16.96 13.04
C LEU A 1082 -24.40 16.95 12.83
N ASN A 1083 -25.17 16.32 13.71
CA ASN A 1083 -26.64 16.27 13.67
C ASN A 1083 -27.19 15.67 12.35
N GLY A 1084 -26.69 14.50 11.96
CA GLY A 1084 -27.06 13.77 10.73
C GLY A 1084 -26.05 13.88 9.58
N GLY A 1085 -24.87 14.47 9.83
CA GLY A 1085 -23.83 14.70 8.82
C GLY A 1085 -24.20 15.76 7.78
N ILE A 1086 -23.29 16.05 6.84
CA ILE A 1086 -23.42 17.14 5.87
C ILE A 1086 -24.72 17.13 5.03
N ALA A 1087 -25.33 15.95 4.84
CA ALA A 1087 -26.58 15.81 4.06
C ALA A 1087 -27.83 16.31 4.80
N SER A 1088 -27.83 16.35 6.14
CA SER A 1088 -28.99 16.75 6.95
C SER A 1088 -28.67 17.69 8.12
N SER A 1089 -27.41 18.10 8.30
CA SER A 1089 -26.96 18.97 9.38
C SER A 1089 -27.67 20.32 9.40
N ASP A 1090 -28.02 20.79 10.61
CA ASP A 1090 -28.45 22.16 10.86
C ASP A 1090 -27.28 23.10 11.24
N ARG A 1091 -26.07 22.55 11.46
CA ARG A 1091 -24.88 23.35 11.79
C ARG A 1091 -24.37 24.09 10.54
N ILE A 1092 -23.75 25.25 10.75
CA ILE A 1092 -23.12 25.98 9.63
C ILE A 1092 -21.87 25.26 9.11
N ASP A 1093 -21.08 24.67 10.02
CA ASP A 1093 -19.94 23.80 9.71
C ASP A 1093 -20.40 22.34 9.75
N GLY A 1094 -21.16 21.93 8.72
CA GLY A 1094 -21.62 20.55 8.57
C GLY A 1094 -20.53 19.55 8.17
N LEU A 1095 -19.32 20.02 7.85
CA LEU A 1095 -18.13 19.21 7.51
C LEU A 1095 -17.15 19.09 8.69
N GLY A 1096 -17.42 19.76 9.82
CA GLY A 1096 -16.53 19.76 10.99
C GLY A 1096 -15.10 20.28 10.73
N LYS A 1097 -14.86 20.99 9.61
CA LYS A 1097 -13.51 21.44 9.20
C LYS A 1097 -13.01 22.63 10.03
N GLY A 1098 -13.92 23.37 10.67
CA GLY A 1098 -13.62 24.53 11.49
C GLY A 1098 -13.34 24.19 12.96
N ILE A 1099 -13.67 22.99 13.43
CA ILE A 1099 -13.61 22.58 14.85
C ILE A 1099 -12.19 22.78 15.42
N ALA A 1100 -11.16 22.29 14.72
CA ALA A 1100 -9.77 22.44 15.13
C ALA A 1100 -9.36 23.91 15.33
N ASN A 1101 -9.82 24.80 14.45
CA ASN A 1101 -9.46 26.22 14.48
C ASN A 1101 -10.09 26.95 15.67
N VAL A 1102 -11.32 26.58 16.06
CA VAL A 1102 -11.97 27.12 17.26
C VAL A 1102 -11.15 26.79 18.50
N PHE A 1103 -10.68 25.55 18.62
CA PHE A 1103 -9.84 25.12 19.75
C PHE A 1103 -8.47 25.80 19.76
N GLY A 1104 -7.92 26.13 18.59
CA GLY A 1104 -6.67 26.88 18.48
C GLY A 1104 -6.75 28.30 19.09
N VAL A 1105 -7.93 28.92 19.13
CA VAL A 1105 -8.12 30.26 19.72
C VAL A 1105 -8.36 30.20 21.24
N ALA A 1106 -8.77 29.05 21.77
CA ALA A 1106 -9.02 28.88 23.19
C ALA A 1106 -7.74 29.11 24.00
N SER A 1107 -7.83 29.99 25.01
CA SER A 1107 -6.72 30.26 25.91
C SER A 1107 -6.42 29.03 26.78
N ALA A 1108 -5.15 28.65 26.85
CA ALA A 1108 -4.64 27.61 27.73
C ALA A 1108 -3.28 28.02 28.29
N GLU A 1109 -2.85 27.37 29.37
CA GLU A 1109 -1.48 27.47 29.85
C GLU A 1109 -0.56 26.72 28.89
N VAL A 1110 0.19 27.48 28.08
CA VAL A 1110 1.18 26.97 27.14
C VAL A 1110 2.58 27.10 27.72
N ILE A 1111 3.47 26.18 27.37
CA ILE A 1111 4.86 26.20 27.81
C ILE A 1111 5.65 27.29 27.07
N ASN A 1112 6.47 28.05 27.81
CA ASN A 1112 7.42 28.99 27.20
C ASN A 1112 8.55 28.18 26.55
N SER A 1113 8.55 28.03 25.24
CA SER A 1113 9.58 27.26 24.55
C SER A 1113 10.96 27.89 24.75
N VAL A 1114 11.92 27.09 25.24
CA VAL A 1114 13.33 27.49 25.43
C VAL A 1114 14.04 27.74 24.09
N SER A 1115 13.39 27.47 22.95
CA SER A 1115 13.94 27.56 21.60
C SER A 1115 13.65 28.88 20.85
N ALA A 1116 12.91 29.83 21.43
CA ALA A 1116 12.65 31.14 20.80
C ALA A 1116 13.80 32.18 20.92
N ILE A 1117 14.98 31.81 21.46
CA ILE A 1117 16.10 32.74 21.71
C ILE A 1117 17.23 32.68 20.65
N ASN A 1118 17.20 31.77 19.67
CA ASN A 1118 18.23 31.73 18.62
C ASN A 1118 17.79 32.43 17.32
N ASN A 1119 17.59 33.75 17.39
CA ASN A 1119 17.96 34.64 16.30
C ASN A 1119 19.30 35.26 16.67
N SER A 1120 20.32 34.92 15.89
CA SER A 1120 21.73 35.27 16.08
C SER A 1120 21.97 36.75 16.41
N PRO A 1121 22.74 37.08 17.46
CA PRO A 1121 23.46 38.34 17.56
C PRO A 1121 24.72 38.23 16.70
N SER A 1122 24.78 38.96 15.59
CA SER A 1122 26.01 39.08 14.82
C SER A 1122 27.04 39.92 15.62
N SER A 1123 28.07 39.21 16.09
CA SER A 1123 29.41 39.64 16.54
C SER A 1123 29.73 41.13 16.54
N GLU A 1124 30.03 41.64 17.73
CA GLU A 1124 30.87 42.82 17.95
C GLU A 1124 32.29 42.60 17.39
N HIS A 1125 32.76 43.54 16.59
CA HIS A 1125 34.17 43.91 16.54
C HIS A 1125 34.26 45.43 16.57
N ASP A 1126 34.99 45.93 17.58
CA ASP A 1126 35.26 47.32 17.90
C ASP A 1126 35.82 48.14 16.72
N ASN A 1127 35.35 49.38 16.58
CA ASN A 1127 36.28 50.52 16.60
C ASN A 1127 35.58 51.85 16.91
N GLU A 1128 36.29 52.63 17.73
CA GLU A 1128 35.95 53.91 18.34
C GLU A 1128 35.59 55.04 17.35
N THR A 1129 34.64 55.92 17.68
CA THR A 1129 34.88 57.36 18.02
C THR A 1129 33.62 58.25 17.98
N THR A 1130 33.44 59.01 19.06
CA THR A 1130 32.70 60.31 19.23
C THR A 1130 31.16 60.40 19.22
N PRO A 1131 30.55 61.14 20.18
CA PRO A 1131 29.10 61.35 20.28
C PRO A 1131 28.66 62.71 19.71
N ARG A 1132 27.58 62.77 18.93
CA ARG A 1132 26.83 64.02 18.67
C ARG A 1132 25.42 63.79 18.10
N SER A 1133 24.45 64.19 18.91
CA SER A 1133 23.20 64.90 18.61
C SER A 1133 22.61 64.95 17.18
N ARG A 1134 21.28 64.78 17.16
CA ARG A 1134 20.23 65.45 16.36
C ARG A 1134 19.83 64.89 14.99
N GLN A 1135 18.50 64.74 14.92
CA GLN A 1135 17.59 65.12 13.84
C GLN A 1135 17.41 64.21 12.62
N SER A 1136 16.14 63.83 12.49
CA SER A 1136 15.39 63.56 11.27
C SER A 1136 15.87 64.32 10.03
N GLU A 1137 15.99 63.62 8.91
CA GLU A 1137 15.76 64.16 7.58
C GLU A 1137 15.05 63.12 6.71
N ARG A 1138 13.82 63.47 6.31
CA ARG A 1138 13.12 62.94 5.13
C ARG A 1138 13.58 63.76 3.92
N LEU A 1139 13.72 63.11 2.76
CA LEU A 1139 13.65 63.68 1.41
C LEU A 1139 12.73 62.73 0.62
N GLU A 1140 11.43 62.99 0.52
CA GLU A 1140 10.74 63.82 -0.49
C GLU A 1140 10.92 63.39 -1.95
N SER A 1141 9.78 63.01 -2.57
CA SER A 1141 9.40 63.53 -3.90
C SER A 1141 7.86 63.57 -4.06
N ALA A 1142 7.31 64.79 -3.95
CA ALA A 1142 6.15 65.43 -4.62
C ALA A 1142 4.80 64.65 -4.79
N VAL A 1143 3.63 65.02 -4.21
CA VAL A 1143 2.79 66.28 -4.24
C VAL A 1143 2.21 66.54 -5.65
N PRO A 1144 0.90 66.90 -5.89
CA PRO A 1144 0.03 67.81 -5.10
C PRO A 1144 -1.43 67.35 -4.83
N ASP A 1145 -2.06 67.61 -3.69
CA ASP A 1145 -2.42 68.90 -3.02
C ASP A 1145 -3.92 69.23 -3.23
N ARG A 1146 -4.75 69.14 -2.17
CA ARG A 1146 -5.34 70.32 -1.51
C ARG A 1146 -6.42 70.01 -0.46
N GLN A 1147 -6.09 70.50 0.75
CA GLN A 1147 -6.93 71.27 1.69
C GLN A 1147 -8.02 70.54 2.49
N MET A 1148 -7.80 70.31 3.80
CA MET A 1148 -7.98 71.26 4.94
C MET A 1148 -9.46 71.33 5.38
N TYR A 1149 -9.88 71.21 6.65
CA TYR A 1149 -9.27 71.42 7.96
C TYR A 1149 -9.94 70.53 9.04
N VAL A 1150 -9.13 70.22 10.07
CA VAL A 1150 -9.42 69.85 11.47
C VAL A 1150 -10.54 70.68 12.11
N ILE A 1151 -11.40 70.10 12.96
CA ILE A 1151 -11.65 70.49 14.39
C ILE A 1151 -12.23 69.27 15.16
N GLU A 1152 -11.62 69.00 16.32
CA GLU A 1152 -12.04 68.25 17.51
C GLU A 1152 -13.53 67.84 17.62
N VAL A 1153 -13.81 66.54 17.84
CA VAL A 1153 -14.23 65.90 19.12
C VAL A 1153 -13.95 64.40 19.02
#